data_AF-A0A8H5Q2Z4-F1
#
_entry.id   AF-A0A8H5Q2Z4-F1
#
_cell.length_a   1.000
_cell.length_b   1.000
_cell.length_c   1.000
_cell.angle_alpha   90.00
_cell.angle_beta   90.00
_cell.angle_gamma   90.00
#
_symmetry.space_group_name_H-M   'P 1'
#
loop_
_entity.id
_entity.type
_entity.pdbx_description
1 polymer ?
#
loop_
_entity_poly.entity_id
_entity_poly.type
_entity_poly.pdbx_seq_one_letter_code
_entity_poly.pdbx_strand_id
1 'polypeptide(L)'
;MSPHPTLKATFASRAETATHPLSRHLYKLMDLKASNLCLSADVATARELLYFADKIGPSIVVLKTHYDMVAGWDFDPRTGTGAKLASLARKHGFLIFEDRKFGDIGNTVELQYTSGAARIIEWAHITNVNMVPGKASVASLAHAANRWLERYHYEVKTSISIGTPTASQLDEDSERSDNENQKDTPEPARADSGRKGSIVSTTTVTQQYESADSPRLVKTIPEGDETVFPGIDEAPIERGLLILAQMSSQGNFMNKEYTQACVEAAREHKNFVMGFVSQECLNTEPEDDFIHMTPGCQLPPEGADENEAIKGDGKGQQYNTPQKIIGIAGADIAIVGRGIIKASDPEDEAERYRSAAWKAYTERLVFPREQPSIPVAEEADMTAATEDADGPRLRKRRRIVISCTECHRRKQRCDREQPCSNCKSRNKESACVYETGAPTAKQSKQTTKASPTYSDTFAKQAEPSPPQSVGSSNERLDEPLSSKVADWGYAHNGASTMGILKRIETLTDGEDAPPDLTSRDSSGDSPGKELALKEKYKAIIRQLPARNYIEKLVEMYMHGFNWQYYPIDPDIFYAQLEEWNSLPFSIFSDVGPRGLRPELRAFPAVVFQIIATALLLLPEKPDSTFDSLKFAGGIRFEDLAVEYSESGQAVLDLLGKKNLSLSTVQAQFLRASFHKFTAKVTDAWHTIAIAIRDAQDLGMHRDSLDPKPKDASLESILENQWLIQRRRRIYILLAIWDLNCAMILGRPGTVDWNQTLPTLPVDAPIPQDRTKMPVVPRSEDDHPTPITRLLWNYELGGPLRAIQNLEVGGSYPMDPAKIDEIHQSILNLDKKIPASFRMENPDTRWDHLPETHWYPANRFYFASLHEFSKMALHRPFVFNRLESRVEAIHASLKTLEIQKMTFEGLPPDSWRNFMLFFASFDAIVLLASVYILFPREHTEYTDKTIEHFQWTIERFSAIQERNPLAKSAQGVLRAIVARFKRAMNKAQAGSLPSLVTSSSEGSIKANVDSTTPSSSSLGGSEFSGLDTTWIVPSADNLNAMAPFFPTGDLVYNDLTAGPGMTMLPLPLQDGQGDIGNYSMWQFGGGWGDDTVWQMLNQFPTATDGSIPDII
;
A
#
# COMPACT_ATOMS: atom_id res chain seq x y z
N MET A 1 -45.81 15.27 -13.43
CA MET A 1 -45.10 16.57 -13.62
C MET A 1 -44.42 16.49 -14.99
N SER A 2 -44.07 17.60 -15.64
CA SER A 2 -43.22 17.51 -16.83
C SER A 2 -41.88 16.86 -16.47
N PRO A 3 -41.43 15.79 -17.15
CA PRO A 3 -40.16 15.13 -16.84
C PRO A 3 -38.98 16.10 -17.03
N HIS A 4 -37.96 15.95 -16.19
CA HIS A 4 -36.81 16.86 -16.14
C HIS A 4 -36.08 16.95 -17.51
N PRO A 5 -35.61 18.13 -17.95
CA PRO A 5 -34.97 18.30 -19.26
C PRO A 5 -33.83 17.30 -19.55
N THR A 6 -33.03 16.94 -18.54
CA THR A 6 -31.94 15.95 -18.67
C THR A 6 -32.38 14.55 -19.09
N LEU A 7 -33.66 14.20 -18.95
CA LEU A 7 -34.22 12.94 -19.43
C LEU A 7 -34.45 12.93 -20.96
N LYS A 8 -34.51 14.12 -21.59
CA LYS A 8 -34.73 14.32 -23.03
C LYS A 8 -33.53 14.92 -23.77
N ALA A 9 -32.56 15.47 -23.06
CA ALA A 9 -31.32 15.97 -23.64
C ALA A 9 -30.38 14.80 -23.97
N THR A 10 -29.71 14.86 -25.11
CA THR A 10 -28.64 13.92 -25.48
C THR A 10 -27.41 14.11 -24.58
N PHE A 11 -26.54 13.10 -24.50
CA PHE A 11 -25.26 13.25 -23.83
C PHE A 11 -24.40 14.33 -24.51
N ALA A 12 -24.37 14.43 -25.84
CA ALA A 12 -23.77 15.59 -26.53
C ALA A 12 -24.27 16.95 -25.99
N SER A 13 -25.59 17.17 -25.91
CA SER A 13 -26.17 18.44 -25.44
C SER A 13 -25.93 18.69 -23.93
N ARG A 14 -25.84 17.63 -23.13
CA ARG A 14 -25.42 17.74 -21.72
C ARG A 14 -23.93 18.04 -21.61
N ALA A 15 -23.07 17.56 -22.50
CA ALA A 15 -21.64 17.91 -22.50
C ALA A 15 -21.40 19.42 -22.69
N GLU A 16 -22.18 20.06 -23.56
CA GLU A 16 -22.12 21.52 -23.80
C GLU A 16 -22.47 22.34 -22.54
N THR A 17 -23.43 21.86 -21.74
CA THR A 17 -24.01 22.59 -20.60
C THR A 17 -23.48 22.16 -19.23
N ALA A 18 -22.86 20.98 -19.13
CA ALA A 18 -22.30 20.42 -17.91
C ALA A 18 -21.26 21.36 -17.28
N THR A 19 -21.42 21.63 -15.98
CA THR A 19 -20.52 22.53 -15.22
C THR A 19 -19.29 21.82 -14.67
N HIS A 20 -19.40 20.53 -14.33
CA HIS A 20 -18.29 19.73 -13.80
C HIS A 20 -17.40 19.17 -14.94
N PRO A 21 -16.07 19.37 -14.94
CA PRO A 21 -15.18 18.95 -16.02
C PRO A 21 -15.28 17.45 -16.38
N LEU A 22 -15.23 16.56 -15.38
CA LEU A 22 -15.41 15.12 -15.62
C LEU A 22 -16.80 14.75 -16.15
N SER A 23 -17.88 15.45 -15.78
CA SER A 23 -19.21 15.17 -16.37
C SER A 23 -19.23 15.53 -17.85
N ARG A 24 -18.67 16.69 -18.23
CA ARG A 24 -18.51 17.09 -19.63
C ARG A 24 -17.71 16.05 -20.45
N HIS A 25 -16.56 15.63 -19.94
CA HIS A 25 -15.75 14.60 -20.59
C HIS A 25 -16.50 13.26 -20.69
N LEU A 26 -17.15 12.81 -19.60
CA LEU A 26 -17.89 11.55 -19.58
C LEU A 26 -19.08 11.59 -20.55
N TYR A 27 -19.84 12.68 -20.62
CA TYR A 27 -20.92 12.81 -21.61
C TYR A 27 -20.42 12.79 -23.06
N LYS A 28 -19.31 13.49 -23.38
CA LYS A 28 -18.66 13.37 -24.72
C LYS A 28 -18.31 11.92 -25.03
N LEU A 29 -17.70 11.23 -24.07
CA LEU A 29 -17.24 9.84 -24.19
C LEU A 29 -18.40 8.86 -24.38
N MET A 30 -19.52 9.08 -23.68
CA MET A 30 -20.75 8.29 -23.81
C MET A 30 -21.39 8.43 -25.20
N ASP A 31 -21.40 9.65 -25.74
CA ASP A 31 -21.90 9.92 -27.09
C ASP A 31 -20.99 9.29 -28.16
N LEU A 32 -19.67 9.54 -28.06
CA LEU A 32 -18.64 9.04 -28.98
C LEU A 32 -18.56 7.51 -29.04
N LYS A 33 -18.65 6.82 -27.89
CA LYS A 33 -18.61 5.35 -27.81
C LYS A 33 -19.98 4.68 -27.91
N ALA A 34 -21.06 5.46 -28.07
CA ALA A 34 -22.44 5.00 -27.97
C ALA A 34 -22.66 4.08 -26.74
N SER A 35 -22.09 4.45 -25.59
CA SER A 35 -22.03 3.58 -24.40
C SER A 35 -22.41 4.35 -23.15
N ASN A 36 -23.21 3.70 -22.31
CA ASN A 36 -23.54 4.14 -20.96
C ASN A 36 -23.39 2.98 -19.95
N LEU A 37 -22.42 2.11 -20.21
CA LEU A 37 -22.08 0.96 -19.37
C LEU A 37 -20.91 1.27 -18.43
N CYS A 38 -21.06 0.86 -17.17
CA CYS A 38 -20.02 0.84 -16.16
C CYS A 38 -19.74 -0.60 -15.71
N LEU A 39 -18.50 -1.07 -15.85
CA LEU A 39 -18.08 -2.39 -15.38
C LEU A 39 -17.72 -2.32 -13.90
N SER A 40 -18.39 -3.13 -13.09
CA SER A 40 -18.05 -3.40 -11.69
C SER A 40 -17.04 -4.54 -11.66
N ALA A 41 -15.75 -4.20 -11.73
CA ALA A 41 -14.64 -5.15 -11.79
C ALA A 41 -14.31 -5.69 -10.39
N ASP A 42 -15.30 -6.36 -9.78
CA ASP A 42 -15.23 -6.90 -8.42
C ASP A 42 -14.46 -8.25 -8.41
N VAL A 43 -13.16 -8.18 -8.69
CA VAL A 43 -12.23 -9.31 -8.87
C VAL A 43 -11.20 -9.42 -7.73
N ALA A 44 -10.50 -10.57 -7.64
CA ALA A 44 -9.62 -10.87 -6.51
C ALA A 44 -8.18 -10.38 -6.70
N THR A 45 -7.71 -10.18 -7.94
CA THR A 45 -6.30 -9.86 -8.23
C THR A 45 -6.13 -8.68 -9.19
N ALA A 46 -5.01 -7.97 -9.05
CA ALA A 46 -4.67 -6.85 -9.94
C ALA A 46 -4.47 -7.29 -11.40
N ARG A 47 -4.08 -8.56 -11.63
CA ARG A 47 -3.97 -9.15 -12.99
C ARG A 47 -5.34 -9.31 -13.63
N GLU A 48 -6.33 -9.87 -12.93
CA GLU A 48 -7.71 -9.95 -13.42
C GLU A 48 -8.27 -8.54 -13.69
N LEU A 49 -8.00 -7.59 -12.80
CA LEU A 49 -8.50 -6.22 -12.94
C LEU A 49 -7.94 -5.53 -14.20
N LEU A 50 -6.64 -5.66 -14.47
CA LEU A 50 -6.01 -5.14 -15.68
C LEU A 50 -6.47 -5.90 -16.94
N TYR A 51 -6.66 -7.22 -16.85
CA TYR A 51 -7.19 -8.04 -17.95
C TYR A 51 -8.60 -7.57 -18.36
N PHE A 52 -9.53 -7.45 -17.41
CA PHE A 52 -10.88 -6.97 -17.71
C PHE A 52 -10.91 -5.49 -18.13
N ALA A 53 -10.01 -4.65 -17.61
CA ALA A 53 -9.88 -3.26 -18.04
C ALA A 53 -9.40 -3.13 -19.50
N ASP A 54 -8.49 -4.01 -19.96
CA ASP A 54 -8.03 -4.01 -21.36
C ASP A 54 -9.06 -4.67 -22.29
N LYS A 55 -9.71 -5.75 -21.86
CA LYS A 55 -10.67 -6.50 -22.68
C LYS A 55 -12.04 -5.84 -22.83
N ILE A 56 -12.62 -5.37 -21.72
CA ILE A 56 -13.97 -4.78 -21.72
C ILE A 56 -13.91 -3.25 -21.92
N GLY A 57 -12.72 -2.64 -21.80
CA GLY A 57 -12.46 -1.22 -22.05
C GLY A 57 -13.16 -0.62 -23.27
N PRO A 58 -13.17 -1.26 -24.45
CA PRO A 58 -13.87 -0.76 -25.63
C PRO A 58 -15.37 -0.52 -25.44
N SER A 59 -16.10 -1.39 -24.73
CA SER A 59 -17.56 -1.27 -24.59
C SER A 59 -18.03 -0.39 -23.41
N ILE A 60 -17.14 0.03 -22.51
CA ILE A 60 -17.49 0.78 -21.28
C ILE A 60 -17.05 2.25 -21.29
N VAL A 61 -17.70 3.07 -20.47
CA VAL A 61 -17.32 4.48 -20.23
C VAL A 61 -16.79 4.72 -18.82
N VAL A 62 -17.06 3.80 -17.88
CA VAL A 62 -16.53 3.82 -16.52
C VAL A 62 -16.08 2.42 -16.12
N LEU A 63 -14.87 2.31 -15.57
CA LEU A 63 -14.39 1.12 -14.88
C LEU A 63 -14.50 1.37 -13.38
N LYS A 64 -15.40 0.64 -12.70
CA LYS A 64 -15.56 0.69 -11.25
C LYS A 64 -14.67 -0.37 -10.58
N THR A 65 -13.93 0.07 -9.57
CA THR A 65 -12.91 -0.67 -8.82
C THR A 65 -13.27 -0.79 -7.34
N HIS A 66 -12.60 -1.73 -6.67
CA HIS A 66 -12.57 -1.93 -5.23
C HIS A 66 -11.13 -2.30 -4.84
N TYR A 67 -10.20 -1.34 -4.80
CA TYR A 67 -8.78 -1.64 -4.56
C TYR A 67 -8.55 -2.40 -3.24
N ASP A 68 -9.44 -2.21 -2.25
CA ASP A 68 -9.41 -2.82 -0.93
C ASP A 68 -9.76 -4.32 -0.92
N MET A 69 -10.26 -4.85 -2.03
CA MET A 69 -10.48 -6.28 -2.28
C MET A 69 -9.40 -6.94 -3.16
N VAL A 70 -8.49 -6.15 -3.76
CA VAL A 70 -7.63 -6.59 -4.86
C VAL A 70 -6.22 -6.95 -4.36
N ALA A 71 -5.91 -8.24 -4.38
CA ALA A 71 -4.57 -8.75 -4.09
C ALA A 71 -3.57 -8.37 -5.20
N GLY A 72 -2.32 -8.13 -4.82
CA GLY A 72 -1.27 -7.71 -5.76
C GLY A 72 -1.42 -6.30 -6.31
N TRP A 73 -2.17 -5.41 -5.63
CA TRP A 73 -2.22 -4.00 -6.00
C TRP A 73 -0.85 -3.32 -5.77
N ASP A 74 -0.23 -2.85 -6.85
CA ASP A 74 0.99 -2.04 -6.79
C ASP A 74 0.64 -0.56 -6.57
N PHE A 75 1.22 0.03 -5.54
CA PHE A 75 0.96 1.39 -5.07
C PHE A 75 1.93 2.44 -5.64
N ASP A 76 2.88 2.10 -6.51
CA ASP A 76 3.71 3.11 -7.18
C ASP A 76 2.85 4.02 -8.09
N PRO A 77 2.98 5.36 -7.99
CA PRO A 77 2.11 6.29 -8.73
C PRO A 77 2.44 6.42 -10.23
N ARG A 78 3.55 5.84 -10.70
CA ARG A 78 4.03 5.90 -12.10
C ARG A 78 3.98 4.54 -12.79
N THR A 79 4.28 3.44 -12.08
CA THR A 79 4.35 2.08 -12.65
C THR A 79 3.32 1.10 -12.07
N GLY A 80 2.63 1.49 -10.99
CA GLY A 80 1.73 0.60 -10.26
C GLY A 80 0.36 0.38 -10.90
N THR A 81 -0.51 -0.34 -10.19
CA THR A 81 -1.82 -0.77 -10.71
C THR A 81 -2.68 0.44 -11.11
N GLY A 82 -2.67 1.51 -10.31
CA GLY A 82 -3.37 2.76 -10.64
C GLY A 82 -2.84 3.44 -11.92
N ALA A 83 -1.53 3.40 -12.17
CA ALA A 83 -0.92 3.98 -13.37
C ALA A 83 -1.17 3.12 -14.62
N LYS A 84 -1.10 1.78 -14.49
CA LYS A 84 -1.46 0.83 -15.56
C LYS A 84 -2.93 0.95 -15.94
N LEU A 85 -3.84 1.08 -14.96
CA LEU A 85 -5.24 1.40 -15.20
C LEU A 85 -5.43 2.75 -15.90
N ALA A 86 -4.61 3.76 -15.59
CA ALA A 86 -4.64 5.05 -16.29
C ALA A 86 -4.15 4.96 -17.75
N SER A 87 -3.18 4.09 -18.10
CA SER A 87 -2.86 3.79 -19.51
C SER A 87 -4.05 3.15 -20.23
N LEU A 88 -4.68 2.13 -19.63
CA LEU A 88 -5.84 1.47 -20.22
C LEU A 88 -7.03 2.43 -20.38
N ALA A 89 -7.23 3.34 -19.42
CA ALA A 89 -8.23 4.41 -19.48
C ALA A 89 -7.98 5.39 -20.64
N ARG A 90 -6.72 5.79 -20.90
CA ARG A 90 -6.34 6.61 -22.06
C ARG A 90 -6.55 5.85 -23.37
N LYS A 91 -6.04 4.62 -23.46
CA LYS A 91 -6.08 3.73 -24.64
C LYS A 91 -7.50 3.44 -25.11
N HIS A 92 -8.39 3.06 -24.19
CA HIS A 92 -9.75 2.60 -24.50
C HIS A 92 -10.84 3.64 -24.27
N GLY A 93 -10.53 4.76 -23.62
CA GLY A 93 -11.52 5.79 -23.30
C GLY A 93 -12.53 5.32 -22.25
N PHE A 94 -12.14 5.33 -20.97
CA PHE A 94 -13.04 5.17 -19.83
C PHE A 94 -12.53 5.94 -18.61
N LEU A 95 -13.42 6.37 -17.71
CA LEU A 95 -13.03 6.94 -16.41
C LEU A 95 -12.90 5.85 -15.34
N ILE A 96 -11.94 6.02 -14.42
CA ILE A 96 -11.75 5.10 -13.29
C ILE A 96 -12.56 5.59 -12.08
N PHE A 97 -13.46 4.75 -11.56
CA PHE A 97 -14.26 5.00 -10.37
C PHE A 97 -13.83 4.04 -9.26
N GLU A 98 -13.34 4.56 -8.13
CA GLU A 98 -13.08 3.76 -6.93
C GLU A 98 -14.30 3.81 -5.99
N ASP A 99 -14.94 2.67 -5.78
CA ASP A 99 -16.23 2.51 -5.09
C ASP A 99 -16.07 2.38 -3.56
N ARG A 100 -15.16 3.20 -3.02
CA ARG A 100 -14.67 3.14 -1.63
C ARG A 100 -15.76 3.38 -0.58
N LYS A 101 -16.89 4.00 -0.96
CA LYS A 101 -18.03 4.36 -0.09
C LYS A 101 -17.55 5.01 1.21
N PHE A 102 -16.82 6.13 1.11
CA PHE A 102 -16.34 6.87 2.27
C PHE A 102 -17.49 7.11 3.27
N GLY A 103 -17.33 6.69 4.53
CA GLY A 103 -18.43 6.61 5.50
C GLY A 103 -18.02 7.07 6.91
N ASP A 104 -17.03 7.95 6.98
CA ASP A 104 -16.42 8.45 8.22
C ASP A 104 -16.57 9.99 8.32
N ILE A 105 -16.13 10.59 9.42
CA ILE A 105 -16.15 12.04 9.61
C ILE A 105 -15.15 12.76 8.69
N GLY A 106 -15.39 14.04 8.43
CA GLY A 106 -14.66 14.85 7.44
C GLY A 106 -13.14 14.72 7.42
N ASN A 107 -12.49 14.87 8.59
CA ASN A 107 -11.03 14.75 8.71
C ASN A 107 -10.52 13.34 8.38
N THR A 108 -11.28 12.30 8.74
CA THR A 108 -10.88 10.91 8.46
C THR A 108 -11.02 10.60 6.97
N VAL A 109 -12.11 11.02 6.31
CA VAL A 109 -12.27 10.78 4.87
C VAL A 109 -11.28 11.59 4.02
N GLU A 110 -10.92 12.80 4.46
CA GLU A 110 -9.85 13.61 3.85
C GLU A 110 -8.51 12.85 3.86
N LEU A 111 -8.14 12.20 4.97
CA LEU A 111 -6.95 11.36 5.06
C LEU A 111 -7.07 10.03 4.29
N GLN A 112 -8.21 9.34 4.36
CA GLN A 112 -8.46 8.09 3.63
C GLN A 112 -8.41 8.29 2.10
N TYR A 113 -8.77 9.48 1.61
CA TYR A 113 -8.76 9.82 0.19
C TYR A 113 -7.36 10.24 -0.32
N THR A 114 -6.64 11.04 0.48
CA THR A 114 -5.37 11.67 0.07
C THR A 114 -4.10 10.92 0.50
N SER A 115 -4.20 10.01 1.47
CA SER A 115 -3.05 9.44 2.18
C SER A 115 -3.14 7.90 2.25
N GLY A 116 -2.33 7.28 3.12
CA GLY A 116 -2.18 5.83 3.19
C GLY A 116 -1.39 5.27 2.00
N ALA A 117 -1.36 3.94 1.83
CA ALA A 117 -0.74 3.32 0.66
C ALA A 117 -1.54 3.60 -0.63
N ALA A 118 -2.87 3.54 -0.53
CA ALA A 118 -3.80 3.60 -1.66
C ALA A 118 -3.78 4.93 -2.43
N ARG A 119 -3.63 6.06 -1.72
CA ARG A 119 -3.60 7.43 -2.29
C ARG A 119 -4.63 7.61 -3.41
N ILE A 120 -5.90 7.27 -3.12
CA ILE A 120 -6.98 7.11 -4.10
C ILE A 120 -7.10 8.33 -5.02
N ILE A 121 -6.88 9.53 -4.47
CA ILE A 121 -6.88 10.82 -5.18
C ILE A 121 -5.88 10.93 -6.34
N GLU A 122 -4.83 10.11 -6.40
CA GLU A 122 -3.81 10.20 -7.45
C GLU A 122 -4.27 9.51 -8.75
N TRP A 123 -5.01 8.39 -8.66
CA TRP A 123 -5.37 7.55 -9.80
C TRP A 123 -6.87 7.47 -10.09
N ALA A 124 -7.74 7.52 -9.08
CA ALA A 124 -9.19 7.45 -9.30
C ALA A 124 -9.71 8.79 -9.85
N HIS A 125 -10.44 8.76 -10.97
CA HIS A 125 -11.10 9.95 -11.51
C HIS A 125 -12.33 10.29 -10.67
N ILE A 126 -13.08 9.26 -10.29
CA ILE A 126 -14.33 9.33 -9.54
C ILE A 126 -14.18 8.55 -8.23
N THR A 127 -14.78 9.04 -7.15
CA THR A 127 -14.98 8.30 -5.88
C THR A 127 -16.42 8.45 -5.39
N ASN A 128 -16.81 7.76 -4.32
CA ASN A 128 -18.13 7.94 -3.71
C ASN A 128 -18.14 8.02 -2.17
N VAL A 129 -19.18 8.66 -1.64
CA VAL A 129 -19.40 8.88 -0.21
C VAL A 129 -20.79 8.40 0.22
N ASN A 130 -20.86 7.72 1.36
CA ASN A 130 -22.09 7.48 2.11
C ASN A 130 -22.25 8.63 3.10
N MET A 131 -23.37 9.36 3.02
CA MET A 131 -23.57 10.61 3.76
C MET A 131 -24.14 10.42 5.17
N VAL A 132 -24.16 9.19 5.71
CA VAL A 132 -24.57 8.90 7.11
C VAL A 132 -23.82 9.75 8.16
N PRO A 133 -22.51 10.07 8.04
CA PRO A 133 -21.82 11.00 8.94
C PRO A 133 -22.24 12.48 8.78
N GLY A 134 -23.09 12.80 7.81
CA GLY A 134 -23.54 14.14 7.45
C GLY A 134 -22.69 14.83 6.38
N LYS A 135 -23.23 15.93 5.82
CA LYS A 135 -22.64 16.63 4.66
C LYS A 135 -21.24 17.22 4.87
N ALA A 136 -20.73 17.27 6.10
CA ALA A 136 -19.36 17.68 6.40
C ALA A 136 -18.31 16.80 5.68
N SER A 137 -18.60 15.52 5.46
CA SER A 137 -17.72 14.61 4.73
C SER A 137 -17.65 14.93 3.23
N VAL A 138 -18.75 15.40 2.62
CA VAL A 138 -18.76 15.93 1.24
C VAL A 138 -17.86 17.17 1.14
N ALA A 139 -18.03 18.13 2.05
CA ALA A 139 -17.25 19.36 2.09
C ALA A 139 -15.75 19.10 2.31
N SER A 140 -15.40 18.10 3.12
CA SER A 140 -14.02 17.73 3.41
C SER A 140 -13.34 17.04 2.23
N LEU A 141 -14.04 16.13 1.53
CA LEU A 141 -13.54 15.53 0.29
C LEU A 141 -13.34 16.59 -0.82
N ALA A 142 -14.25 17.57 -0.94
CA ALA A 142 -14.11 18.68 -1.88
C ALA A 142 -12.91 19.59 -1.56
N HIS A 143 -12.69 19.89 -0.28
CA HIS A 143 -11.53 20.64 0.20
C HIS A 143 -10.22 19.87 -0.04
N ALA A 144 -10.22 18.55 0.20
CA ALA A 144 -9.10 17.66 -0.09
C ALA A 144 -8.72 17.67 -1.58
N ALA A 145 -9.73 17.62 -2.47
CA ALA A 145 -9.56 17.69 -3.92
C ALA A 145 -8.98 19.03 -4.39
N ASN A 146 -9.53 20.15 -3.90
CA ASN A 146 -9.02 21.48 -4.25
C ASN A 146 -7.56 21.66 -3.82
N ARG A 147 -7.19 21.35 -2.57
CA ARG A 147 -5.79 21.44 -2.10
C ARG A 147 -4.85 20.42 -2.74
N TRP A 148 -5.37 19.36 -3.35
CA TRP A 148 -4.56 18.45 -4.17
C TRP A 148 -4.29 19.06 -5.53
N LEU A 149 -5.31 19.60 -6.19
CA LEU A 149 -5.19 20.32 -7.45
C LEU A 149 -4.27 21.57 -7.34
N GLU A 150 -4.40 22.35 -6.27
CA GLU A 150 -3.57 23.53 -5.97
C GLU A 150 -2.06 23.23 -5.85
N ARG A 151 -1.68 21.96 -5.61
CA ARG A 151 -0.26 21.53 -5.52
C ARG A 151 0.35 21.18 -6.89
N TYR A 152 -0.42 21.16 -7.97
CA TYR A 152 0.10 20.99 -9.33
C TYR A 152 0.45 22.36 -9.92
N HIS A 153 1.73 22.61 -10.14
CA HIS A 153 2.22 23.82 -10.82
C HIS A 153 2.35 23.62 -12.34
N TYR A 154 2.22 24.72 -13.09
CA TYR A 154 2.26 24.76 -14.55
C TYR A 154 3.50 25.52 -15.05
N GLU A 155 4.15 24.97 -16.07
CA GLU A 155 5.24 25.62 -16.81
C GLU A 155 4.68 26.19 -18.13
N VAL A 156 5.04 27.43 -18.46
CA VAL A 156 4.56 28.12 -19.68
C VAL A 156 5.64 28.11 -20.74
N LYS A 157 5.57 27.16 -21.68
CA LYS A 157 6.47 27.08 -22.82
C LYS A 157 5.98 27.99 -23.93
N THR A 158 6.74 29.03 -24.23
CA THR A 158 6.46 29.94 -25.34
C THR A 158 7.40 29.61 -26.51
N SER A 159 6.87 28.98 -27.56
CA SER A 159 7.61 28.77 -28.81
C SER A 159 7.38 29.96 -29.76
N ILE A 160 8.44 30.35 -30.47
CA ILE A 160 8.41 31.45 -31.43
C ILE A 160 8.90 30.89 -32.77
N SER A 161 7.98 30.73 -33.72
CA SER A 161 8.28 30.24 -35.07
C SER A 161 8.16 31.37 -36.09
N ILE A 162 9.21 31.55 -36.90
CA ILE A 162 9.24 32.57 -37.95
C ILE A 162 8.96 31.89 -39.29
N GLY A 163 7.72 31.98 -39.74
CA GLY A 163 7.28 31.43 -41.03
C GLY A 163 7.47 32.44 -42.17
N THR A 164 7.90 31.95 -43.33
CA THR A 164 7.61 32.61 -44.61
C THR A 164 6.35 31.93 -45.17
N PRO A 165 5.23 32.64 -45.39
CA PRO A 165 3.99 31.99 -45.77
C PRO A 165 4.09 31.24 -47.11
N THR A 166 3.80 29.94 -47.10
CA THR A 166 3.51 29.18 -48.32
C THR A 166 2.05 29.38 -48.72
N ALA A 167 1.76 29.39 -50.02
CA ALA A 167 0.49 29.86 -50.60
C ALA A 167 -0.74 28.93 -50.39
N SER A 168 -0.76 28.16 -49.30
CA SER A 168 -1.83 27.22 -48.91
C SER A 168 -2.48 27.59 -47.56
N GLN A 169 -2.28 28.82 -47.08
CA GLN A 169 -2.79 29.33 -45.80
C GLN A 169 -3.47 30.71 -45.94
N LEU A 170 -4.19 30.93 -47.05
CA LEU A 170 -4.84 32.23 -47.36
C LEU A 170 -6.36 32.17 -47.60
N ASP A 171 -6.97 30.99 -47.62
CA ASP A 171 -8.39 30.81 -47.91
C ASP A 171 -9.08 29.94 -46.85
N GLU A 172 -9.20 30.42 -45.60
CA GLU A 172 -10.21 29.94 -44.64
C GLU A 172 -10.42 30.90 -43.44
N ASP A 173 -10.68 32.19 -43.71
CA ASP A 173 -11.20 33.10 -42.67
C ASP A 173 -12.03 34.26 -43.27
N SER A 174 -13.35 34.11 -43.36
CA SER A 174 -14.28 35.22 -43.60
C SER A 174 -15.66 34.93 -43.01
N GLU A 175 -15.97 35.56 -41.88
CA GLU A 175 -17.28 35.52 -41.24
C GLU A 175 -18.41 35.95 -42.21
N ARG A 176 -19.60 35.33 -42.10
CA ARG A 176 -20.82 36.06 -41.69
C ARG A 176 -22.05 35.23 -41.41
N SER A 177 -22.98 35.87 -40.70
CA SER A 177 -24.28 35.37 -40.29
C SER A 177 -25.37 35.52 -41.36
N ASP A 178 -26.45 34.77 -41.15
CA ASP A 178 -27.84 35.02 -41.56
C ASP A 178 -28.26 34.87 -43.05
N ASN A 179 -28.96 33.74 -43.27
CA ASN A 179 -30.24 33.59 -43.99
C ASN A 179 -30.34 33.44 -45.53
N GLU A 180 -31.37 32.66 -45.89
CA GLU A 180 -32.11 32.53 -47.16
C GLU A 180 -31.48 31.87 -48.42
N ASN A 181 -31.84 30.58 -48.58
CA ASN A 181 -32.50 29.98 -49.77
C ASN A 181 -31.86 29.93 -51.20
N GLN A 182 -31.95 28.72 -51.76
CA GLN A 182 -32.14 28.33 -53.19
C GLN A 182 -30.95 28.27 -54.21
N LYS A 183 -30.59 27.00 -54.50
CA LYS A 183 -30.62 26.31 -55.83
C LYS A 183 -29.46 26.41 -56.86
N ASP A 184 -29.11 25.20 -57.30
CA ASP A 184 -28.66 24.75 -58.64
C ASP A 184 -27.21 25.05 -59.11
N THR A 185 -26.79 24.40 -60.20
CA THR A 185 -25.41 23.95 -60.57
C THR A 185 -25.03 24.32 -62.03
N PRO A 186 -23.85 23.95 -62.60
CA PRO A 186 -22.44 24.14 -62.20
C PRO A 186 -21.51 24.66 -63.36
N GLU A 187 -20.17 24.74 -63.12
CA GLU A 187 -19.05 24.82 -64.10
C GLU A 187 -18.90 26.07 -65.03
N PRO A 188 -17.73 26.32 -65.70
CA PRO A 188 -16.32 25.97 -65.41
C PRO A 188 -15.35 27.20 -65.48
N ALA A 189 -14.02 27.00 -65.39
CA ALA A 189 -13.00 28.05 -65.10
C ALA A 189 -12.04 28.45 -66.26
N ARG A 190 -11.35 29.61 -66.15
CA ARG A 190 -9.90 29.79 -66.55
C ARG A 190 -9.21 31.15 -66.25
N ALA A 191 -7.95 31.03 -65.79
CA ALA A 191 -6.73 31.81 -66.15
C ALA A 191 -6.53 33.32 -65.80
N ASP A 192 -5.87 33.56 -64.65
CA ASP A 192 -4.53 34.20 -64.49
C ASP A 192 -4.15 35.57 -65.14
N SER A 193 -3.77 36.54 -64.29
CA SER A 193 -2.44 37.20 -64.35
C SER A 193 -2.14 38.00 -63.06
N GLY A 194 -0.98 37.77 -62.45
CA GLY A 194 -0.64 38.27 -61.10
C GLY A 194 0.10 39.63 -61.00
N ARG A 195 0.20 40.16 -59.77
CA ARG A 195 1.00 41.35 -59.43
C ARG A 195 1.73 41.16 -58.08
N LYS A 196 2.98 41.59 -57.98
CA LYS A 196 3.88 41.27 -56.85
C LYS A 196 3.48 41.98 -55.55
N GLY A 197 3.41 41.22 -54.44
CA GLY A 197 3.24 41.71 -53.07
C GLY A 197 4.53 41.59 -52.23
N SER A 198 4.54 42.22 -51.05
CA SER A 198 5.70 42.21 -50.13
C SER A 198 5.78 40.89 -49.36
N ILE A 199 6.99 40.39 -49.11
CA ILE A 199 7.22 39.34 -48.11
C ILE A 199 7.06 39.98 -46.73
N VAL A 200 6.17 39.41 -45.91
CA VAL A 200 6.08 39.65 -44.47
C VAL A 200 6.39 38.32 -43.80
N SER A 201 7.38 38.30 -42.92
CA SER A 201 7.72 37.11 -42.13
C SER A 201 6.79 37.04 -40.91
N THR A 202 5.82 36.13 -40.94
CA THR A 202 4.88 35.93 -39.83
C THR A 202 5.63 35.30 -38.66
N THR A 203 5.76 36.03 -37.56
CA THR A 203 6.31 35.50 -36.31
C THR A 203 5.16 34.99 -35.46
N THR A 204 4.91 33.68 -35.53
CA THR A 204 3.87 33.02 -34.74
C THR A 204 4.43 32.72 -33.35
N VAL A 205 3.75 33.23 -32.32
CA VAL A 205 4.07 32.95 -30.92
C VAL A 205 3.02 31.98 -30.39
N THR A 206 3.41 30.73 -30.20
CA THR A 206 2.52 29.68 -29.66
C THR A 206 2.87 29.45 -28.20
N GLN A 207 1.91 29.71 -27.31
CA GLN A 207 2.05 29.41 -25.88
C GLN A 207 1.39 28.06 -25.58
N GLN A 208 2.16 27.16 -24.98
CA GLN A 208 1.71 25.86 -24.49
C GLN A 208 1.89 25.81 -22.97
N TYR A 209 0.88 25.28 -22.30
CA TYR A 209 0.86 25.09 -20.85
C TYR A 209 1.08 23.60 -20.58
N GLU A 210 2.24 23.23 -20.03
CA GLU A 210 2.49 21.89 -19.49
C GLU A 210 2.59 21.98 -17.96
N SER A 211 2.61 20.85 -17.24
CA SER A 211 2.86 20.86 -15.79
C SER A 211 4.35 20.85 -15.49
N ALA A 212 4.79 21.63 -14.50
CA ALA A 212 6.19 21.72 -14.08
C ALA A 212 6.65 20.51 -13.24
N ASP A 213 5.76 19.99 -12.38
CA ASP A 213 6.12 19.05 -11.28
C ASP A 213 5.09 17.91 -11.10
N SER A 214 4.32 17.55 -12.13
CA SER A 214 3.21 16.58 -12.04
C SER A 214 3.59 15.17 -11.55
N PRO A 215 2.98 14.65 -10.47
CA PRO A 215 3.03 13.22 -10.14
C PRO A 215 2.11 12.33 -11.01
N ARG A 216 1.27 12.89 -11.89
CA ARG A 216 0.62 12.11 -12.97
C ARG A 216 1.64 11.88 -14.09
N LEU A 217 2.09 10.63 -14.27
CA LEU A 217 2.59 10.04 -15.52
C LEU A 217 3.49 10.93 -16.42
N VAL A 218 4.56 11.50 -15.86
CA VAL A 218 5.55 12.26 -16.65
C VAL A 218 6.42 11.33 -17.50
N LYS A 219 6.12 11.29 -18.80
CA LYS A 219 7.02 11.20 -19.97
C LYS A 219 8.36 10.44 -19.80
N THR A 220 8.32 9.25 -19.22
CA THR A 220 9.34 8.19 -19.35
C THR A 220 8.63 6.88 -19.70
N ILE A 221 7.84 6.93 -20.77
CA ILE A 221 7.14 5.80 -21.37
C ILE A 221 7.98 5.37 -22.59
N PRO A 222 8.25 4.06 -22.81
CA PRO A 222 8.87 3.59 -24.05
C PRO A 222 8.06 4.02 -25.29
N GLU A 223 8.73 4.26 -26.41
CA GLU A 223 8.09 4.74 -27.64
C GLU A 223 7.00 3.77 -28.13
N GLY A 224 5.73 4.09 -27.86
CA GLY A 224 4.57 3.25 -28.23
C GLY A 224 3.24 3.59 -27.57
N ASP A 225 3.19 3.96 -26.28
CA ASP A 225 1.94 4.03 -25.49
C ASP A 225 1.32 5.45 -25.37
N GLU A 226 1.55 6.31 -26.38
CA GLU A 226 0.98 7.67 -26.47
C GLU A 226 -0.48 7.71 -26.99
N THR A 227 -1.10 6.56 -27.26
CA THR A 227 -2.46 6.50 -27.84
C THR A 227 -3.55 6.92 -26.84
N VAL A 228 -4.00 8.17 -26.95
CA VAL A 228 -5.31 8.61 -26.41
C VAL A 228 -6.42 8.09 -27.34
N PHE A 229 -7.56 7.68 -26.77
CA PHE A 229 -8.70 7.17 -27.52
C PHE A 229 -9.15 8.16 -28.63
N PRO A 230 -9.25 7.74 -29.91
CA PRO A 230 -9.50 8.65 -31.02
C PRO A 230 -10.81 9.45 -30.87
N GLY A 231 -10.72 10.77 -31.02
CA GLY A 231 -11.88 11.67 -31.03
C GLY A 231 -12.22 12.33 -29.69
N ILE A 232 -11.44 12.12 -28.62
CA ILE A 232 -11.60 12.83 -27.34
C ILE A 232 -10.26 13.26 -26.74
N ASP A 233 -10.27 14.39 -26.04
CA ASP A 233 -9.16 14.89 -25.23
C ASP A 233 -8.90 13.98 -24.01
N GLU A 234 -7.72 14.05 -23.37
CA GLU A 234 -7.45 13.32 -22.12
C GLU A 234 -8.44 13.72 -21.00
N ALA A 235 -8.70 12.77 -20.08
CA ALA A 235 -9.57 13.00 -18.94
C ALA A 235 -9.05 14.15 -18.03
N PRO A 236 -9.91 15.13 -17.67
CA PRO A 236 -9.53 16.28 -16.84
C PRO A 236 -8.78 15.93 -15.54
N ILE A 237 -8.02 16.90 -15.02
CA ILE A 237 -7.19 16.69 -13.83
C ILE A 237 -8.04 16.67 -12.54
N GLU A 238 -9.15 17.40 -12.55
CA GLU A 238 -10.14 17.48 -11.49
C GLU A 238 -10.73 16.12 -11.12
N ARG A 239 -11.17 15.99 -9.86
CA ARG A 239 -11.73 14.75 -9.31
C ARG A 239 -13.23 14.89 -9.09
N GLY A 240 -13.96 13.81 -9.30
CA GLY A 240 -15.42 13.77 -9.14
C GLY A 240 -15.86 12.93 -7.94
N LEU A 241 -16.95 13.36 -7.32
CA LEU A 241 -17.61 12.63 -6.23
C LEU A 241 -19.04 12.25 -6.62
N LEU A 242 -19.40 11.00 -6.39
CA LEU A 242 -20.79 10.53 -6.40
C LEU A 242 -21.30 10.39 -4.96
N ILE A 243 -22.47 10.93 -4.64
CA ILE A 243 -23.12 10.69 -3.34
C ILE A 243 -23.97 9.41 -3.44
N LEU A 244 -23.78 8.48 -2.52
CA LEU A 244 -24.59 7.27 -2.40
C LEU A 244 -25.93 7.64 -1.76
N ALA A 245 -26.92 7.94 -2.61
CA ALA A 245 -28.23 8.45 -2.21
C ALA A 245 -29.29 7.35 -2.06
N GLN A 246 -29.20 6.28 -2.86
CA GLN A 246 -30.09 5.10 -2.78
C GLN A 246 -29.29 3.82 -3.09
N MET A 247 -29.73 2.67 -2.57
CA MET A 247 -29.10 1.36 -2.82
C MET A 247 -30.09 0.33 -3.39
N SER A 248 -29.60 -0.60 -4.21
CA SER A 248 -30.35 -1.75 -4.76
C SER A 248 -30.42 -2.95 -3.81
N SER A 249 -29.99 -2.80 -2.55
CA SER A 249 -30.10 -3.85 -1.53
C SER A 249 -31.43 -3.76 -0.77
N GLN A 250 -32.10 -4.90 -0.60
CA GLN A 250 -33.33 -5.01 0.18
C GLN A 250 -33.12 -4.55 1.64
N GLY A 251 -34.08 -3.81 2.20
CA GLY A 251 -34.05 -3.38 3.61
C GLY A 251 -32.97 -2.34 3.94
N ASN A 252 -32.49 -1.57 2.95
CA ASN A 252 -31.52 -0.51 3.20
C ASN A 252 -32.16 0.72 3.90
N PHE A 253 -31.36 1.45 4.68
CA PHE A 253 -31.83 2.60 5.48
C PHE A 253 -31.85 3.94 4.73
N MET A 254 -31.67 3.97 3.40
CA MET A 254 -31.64 5.21 2.61
C MET A 254 -33.05 5.67 2.26
N ASN A 255 -33.73 6.21 3.26
CA ASN A 255 -35.08 6.75 3.13
C ASN A 255 -35.13 8.05 2.30
N LYS A 256 -36.34 8.60 2.12
CA LYS A 256 -36.60 9.79 1.33
C LYS A 256 -35.91 11.04 1.91
N GLU A 257 -35.85 11.15 3.23
CA GLU A 257 -35.25 12.26 3.97
C GLU A 257 -33.72 12.25 3.78
N TYR A 258 -33.09 11.08 3.86
CA TYR A 258 -31.68 10.88 3.54
C TYR A 258 -31.39 11.18 2.06
N THR A 259 -32.23 10.70 1.15
CA THR A 259 -32.11 10.96 -0.29
C THR A 259 -32.17 12.47 -0.58
N GLN A 260 -33.14 13.18 0.00
CA GLN A 260 -33.29 14.63 -0.12
C GLN A 260 -32.07 15.38 0.43
N ALA A 261 -31.53 14.97 1.59
CA ALA A 261 -30.32 15.56 2.14
C ALA A 261 -29.08 15.34 1.24
N CYS A 262 -28.98 14.20 0.56
CA CYS A 262 -27.93 13.94 -0.44
C CYS A 262 -28.03 14.89 -1.63
N VAL A 263 -29.26 15.13 -2.14
CA VAL A 263 -29.51 16.07 -3.24
C VAL A 263 -29.18 17.51 -2.83
N GLU A 264 -29.50 17.91 -1.60
CA GLU A 264 -29.12 19.22 -1.06
C GLU A 264 -27.59 19.38 -0.95
N ALA A 265 -26.87 18.36 -0.46
CA ALA A 265 -25.41 18.39 -0.39
C ALA A 265 -24.74 18.43 -1.77
N ALA A 266 -25.29 17.73 -2.77
CA ALA A 266 -24.83 17.80 -4.16
C ALA A 266 -25.00 19.22 -4.74
N ARG A 267 -26.15 19.86 -4.49
CA ARG A 267 -26.42 21.24 -4.93
C ARG A 267 -25.54 22.28 -4.22
N GLU A 268 -25.11 22.03 -2.98
CA GLU A 268 -24.13 22.87 -2.28
C GLU A 268 -22.69 22.71 -2.83
N HIS A 269 -22.37 21.60 -3.50
CA HIS A 269 -21.00 21.24 -3.90
C HIS A 269 -20.85 20.87 -5.40
N LYS A 270 -21.63 21.49 -6.31
CA LYS A 270 -21.65 21.19 -7.76
C LYS A 270 -20.29 21.16 -8.47
N ASN A 271 -19.29 21.88 -7.98
CA ASN A 271 -17.94 21.92 -8.56
C ASN A 271 -17.13 20.63 -8.31
N PHE A 272 -17.62 19.71 -7.48
CA PHE A 272 -16.94 18.46 -7.10
C PHE A 272 -17.90 17.25 -7.04
N VAL A 273 -19.16 17.47 -6.66
CA VAL A 273 -20.19 16.43 -6.74
C VAL A 273 -20.74 16.37 -8.17
N MET A 274 -20.32 15.35 -8.91
CA MET A 274 -20.76 15.12 -10.29
C MET A 274 -22.12 14.42 -10.38
N GLY A 275 -22.56 13.79 -9.29
CA GLY A 275 -23.92 13.25 -9.17
C GLY A 275 -24.07 12.16 -8.12
N PHE A 276 -24.79 11.09 -8.46
CA PHE A 276 -25.30 10.12 -7.49
C PHE A 276 -25.07 8.67 -7.90
N VAL A 277 -24.90 7.83 -6.88
CA VAL A 277 -25.30 6.42 -6.95
C VAL A 277 -26.74 6.33 -6.44
N SER A 278 -27.67 5.96 -7.32
CA SER A 278 -29.11 5.96 -7.06
C SER A 278 -29.84 4.81 -7.77
N GLN A 279 -31.15 4.68 -7.56
CA GLN A 279 -32.03 3.76 -8.28
C GLN A 279 -32.96 4.48 -9.27
N GLU A 280 -33.13 5.80 -9.13
CA GLU A 280 -33.89 6.67 -10.04
C GLU A 280 -33.17 8.03 -10.29
N CYS A 281 -33.65 8.81 -11.26
CA CYS A 281 -33.18 10.16 -11.52
C CYS A 281 -33.69 11.16 -10.46
N LEU A 282 -32.76 11.88 -9.83
CA LEU A 282 -33.00 12.84 -8.74
C LEU A 282 -32.94 14.31 -9.19
N ASN A 283 -32.59 14.58 -10.45
CA ASN A 283 -32.64 15.94 -11.03
C ASN A 283 -34.09 16.43 -11.03
N THR A 284 -34.35 17.50 -10.27
CA THR A 284 -35.71 17.95 -9.93
C THR A 284 -35.90 19.47 -9.99
N GLU A 285 -34.82 20.25 -9.83
CA GLU A 285 -34.80 21.69 -10.06
C GLU A 285 -34.13 21.97 -11.42
N PRO A 286 -34.56 22.96 -12.22
CA PRO A 286 -34.10 23.16 -13.61
C PRO A 286 -32.59 23.35 -13.81
N GLU A 287 -31.85 23.62 -12.74
CA GLU A 287 -30.39 23.83 -12.70
C GLU A 287 -29.62 22.52 -12.41
N ASP A 288 -30.29 21.38 -12.28
CA ASP A 288 -29.65 20.08 -11.97
C ASP A 288 -29.23 19.34 -13.24
N ASP A 289 -27.92 19.11 -13.41
CA ASP A 289 -27.36 18.20 -14.43
C ASP A 289 -26.42 17.17 -13.79
N PHE A 290 -26.90 16.51 -12.73
CA PHE A 290 -26.16 15.44 -12.07
C PHE A 290 -26.25 14.13 -12.86
N ILE A 291 -25.16 13.38 -12.88
CA ILE A 291 -25.07 12.03 -13.47
C ILE A 291 -25.63 11.00 -12.48
N HIS A 292 -26.43 10.06 -12.97
CA HIS A 292 -26.99 8.97 -12.17
C HIS A 292 -26.40 7.62 -12.59
N MET A 293 -25.65 6.98 -11.70
CA MET A 293 -25.10 5.64 -11.92
C MET A 293 -25.81 4.61 -11.03
N THR A 294 -26.36 3.55 -11.63
CA THR A 294 -27.27 2.62 -10.94
C THR A 294 -26.74 1.19 -10.89
N PRO A 295 -26.36 0.68 -9.70
CA PRO A 295 -25.96 -0.71 -9.48
C PRO A 295 -27.16 -1.61 -9.20
N GLY A 296 -26.97 -2.92 -9.40
CA GLY A 296 -28.07 -3.88 -9.43
C GLY A 296 -28.64 -4.04 -10.84
N CYS A 297 -27.82 -3.87 -11.87
CA CYS A 297 -28.22 -4.18 -13.25
C CYS A 297 -27.87 -5.63 -13.60
N GLN A 298 -28.82 -6.34 -14.23
CA GLN A 298 -28.60 -7.67 -14.82
C GLN A 298 -29.57 -7.87 -16.00
N LEU A 299 -29.14 -8.64 -17.00
CA LEU A 299 -29.96 -9.16 -18.10
C LEU A 299 -30.40 -10.61 -17.79
N PRO A 300 -31.55 -11.07 -18.31
CA PRO A 300 -31.90 -12.49 -18.28
C PRO A 300 -30.91 -13.32 -19.13
N PRO A 301 -30.82 -14.64 -18.90
CA PRO A 301 -30.01 -15.53 -19.74
C PRO A 301 -30.38 -15.41 -21.22
N GLU A 302 -29.42 -15.70 -22.11
CA GLU A 302 -29.67 -15.67 -23.54
C GLU A 302 -30.75 -16.71 -23.94
N GLY A 303 -31.74 -16.28 -24.71
CA GLY A 303 -32.90 -17.11 -25.10
C GLY A 303 -34.03 -17.19 -24.07
N ALA A 304 -33.92 -16.57 -22.88
CA ALA A 304 -35.03 -16.41 -21.94
C ALA A 304 -35.96 -15.23 -22.31
N ASP A 305 -37.16 -15.18 -21.72
CA ASP A 305 -38.12 -14.09 -21.93
C ASP A 305 -37.59 -12.78 -21.31
N GLU A 306 -37.58 -11.68 -22.06
CA GLU A 306 -37.18 -10.34 -21.57
C GLU A 306 -38.02 -9.85 -20.38
N ASN A 307 -39.20 -10.45 -20.16
CA ASN A 307 -40.12 -10.14 -19.07
C ASN A 307 -39.94 -11.03 -17.82
N GLU A 308 -39.03 -12.02 -17.82
CA GLU A 308 -38.85 -12.89 -16.65
C GLU A 308 -38.24 -12.14 -15.45
N ALA A 309 -38.83 -12.34 -14.26
CA ALA A 309 -38.42 -11.65 -13.04
C ALA A 309 -37.05 -12.13 -12.53
N ILE A 310 -36.00 -11.34 -12.81
CA ILE A 310 -34.63 -11.63 -12.39
C ILE A 310 -34.55 -11.73 -10.86
N LYS A 311 -34.15 -12.91 -10.38
CA LYS A 311 -34.05 -13.22 -8.94
C LYS A 311 -32.80 -12.60 -8.33
N GLY A 312 -32.95 -12.05 -7.12
CA GLY A 312 -31.85 -11.52 -6.33
C GLY A 312 -30.84 -12.60 -5.90
N ASP A 313 -29.66 -12.18 -5.44
CA ASP A 313 -28.51 -13.07 -5.17
C ASP A 313 -28.58 -13.91 -3.88
N GLY A 314 -29.72 -13.90 -3.19
CA GLY A 314 -29.90 -14.54 -1.89
C GLY A 314 -29.18 -13.87 -0.71
N LYS A 315 -28.44 -12.78 -0.94
CA LYS A 315 -27.75 -11.96 0.08
C LYS A 315 -28.26 -10.52 0.15
N GLY A 316 -29.43 -10.27 -0.44
CA GLY A 316 -30.13 -8.98 -0.40
C GLY A 316 -29.96 -8.11 -1.65
N GLN A 317 -29.11 -8.49 -2.62
CA GLN A 317 -29.04 -7.75 -3.89
C GLN A 317 -30.32 -7.96 -4.69
N GLN A 318 -30.98 -6.86 -5.09
CA GLN A 318 -32.05 -6.88 -6.08
C GLN A 318 -31.49 -6.52 -7.46
N TYR A 319 -32.10 -7.05 -8.52
CA TYR A 319 -31.69 -6.80 -9.90
C TYR A 319 -32.80 -6.21 -10.75
N ASN A 320 -32.43 -5.33 -11.68
CA ASN A 320 -33.30 -4.70 -12.66
C ASN A 320 -32.65 -4.72 -14.05
N THR A 321 -33.46 -4.77 -15.10
CA THR A 321 -32.97 -4.71 -16.49
C THR A 321 -32.47 -3.32 -16.86
N PRO A 322 -31.56 -3.19 -17.87
CA PRO A 322 -31.16 -1.89 -18.41
C PRO A 322 -32.34 -1.00 -18.82
N GLN A 323 -33.39 -1.60 -19.39
CA GLN A 323 -34.62 -0.89 -19.78
C GLN A 323 -35.36 -0.27 -18.57
N LYS A 324 -35.40 -0.96 -17.42
CA LYS A 324 -36.02 -0.42 -16.21
C LYS A 324 -35.16 0.67 -15.56
N ILE A 325 -33.84 0.48 -15.54
CA ILE A 325 -32.88 1.43 -14.93
C ILE A 325 -32.76 2.71 -15.75
N ILE A 326 -32.39 2.59 -17.03
CA ILE A 326 -32.12 3.73 -17.91
C ILE A 326 -33.44 4.30 -18.46
N GLY A 327 -34.28 3.44 -19.05
CA GLY A 327 -35.47 3.87 -19.79
C GLY A 327 -36.64 4.35 -18.92
N ILE A 328 -36.89 3.67 -17.79
CA ILE A 328 -38.05 3.97 -16.90
C ILE A 328 -37.64 4.84 -15.70
N ALA A 329 -36.65 4.43 -14.93
CA ALA A 329 -36.23 5.16 -13.72
C ALA A 329 -35.40 6.42 -14.04
N GLY A 330 -34.85 6.51 -15.26
CA GLY A 330 -34.18 7.69 -15.79
C GLY A 330 -32.69 7.80 -15.46
N ALA A 331 -32.05 6.74 -14.98
CA ALA A 331 -30.61 6.73 -14.70
C ALA A 331 -29.79 6.92 -15.99
N ASP A 332 -28.56 7.42 -15.86
CA ASP A 332 -27.71 7.70 -17.02
C ASP A 332 -26.81 6.51 -17.37
N ILE A 333 -26.23 5.87 -16.36
CA ILE A 333 -25.26 4.77 -16.51
C ILE A 333 -25.71 3.54 -15.70
N ALA A 334 -25.62 2.35 -16.32
CA ALA A 334 -25.85 1.08 -15.65
C ALA A 334 -24.53 0.51 -15.09
N ILE A 335 -24.49 0.15 -13.81
CA ILE A 335 -23.34 -0.53 -13.20
C ILE A 335 -23.61 -2.04 -13.16
N VAL A 336 -22.79 -2.82 -13.88
CA VAL A 336 -22.91 -4.28 -14.04
C VAL A 336 -21.62 -4.96 -13.59
N GLY A 337 -21.71 -5.96 -12.71
CA GLY A 337 -20.55 -6.73 -12.24
C GLY A 337 -20.64 -8.21 -12.59
N ARG A 338 -21.15 -8.99 -11.64
CA ARG A 338 -21.30 -10.46 -11.75
C ARG A 338 -21.96 -10.95 -13.04
N GLY A 339 -22.81 -10.15 -13.69
CA GLY A 339 -23.42 -10.48 -14.98
C GLY A 339 -22.41 -10.61 -16.12
N ILE A 340 -21.36 -9.76 -16.14
CA ILE A 340 -20.30 -9.77 -17.15
C ILE A 340 -19.11 -10.60 -16.68
N ILE A 341 -18.62 -10.35 -15.45
CA ILE A 341 -17.41 -10.99 -14.89
C ILE A 341 -17.54 -12.53 -14.76
N LYS A 342 -18.77 -13.07 -14.79
CA LYS A 342 -19.03 -14.53 -14.73
C LYS A 342 -19.64 -15.11 -16.02
N ALA A 343 -19.66 -14.34 -17.11
CA ALA A 343 -20.04 -14.87 -18.41
C ALA A 343 -18.97 -15.85 -18.93
N SER A 344 -19.36 -16.74 -19.85
CA SER A 344 -18.41 -17.58 -20.59
C SER A 344 -17.58 -16.76 -21.57
N ASP A 345 -18.18 -15.72 -22.16
CA ASP A 345 -17.48 -14.66 -22.87
C ASP A 345 -17.84 -13.29 -22.24
N PRO A 346 -16.94 -12.69 -21.46
CA PRO A 346 -17.15 -11.38 -20.84
C PRO A 346 -17.07 -10.19 -21.81
N GLU A 347 -16.56 -10.37 -23.03
CA GLU A 347 -16.44 -9.31 -24.04
C GLU A 347 -17.77 -9.17 -24.79
N ASP A 348 -18.30 -10.29 -25.31
CA ASP A 348 -19.62 -10.34 -25.96
C ASP A 348 -20.76 -9.99 -24.98
N GLU A 349 -20.73 -10.49 -23.74
CA GLU A 349 -21.76 -10.15 -22.74
C GLU A 349 -21.69 -8.67 -22.34
N ALA A 350 -20.49 -8.07 -22.22
CA ALA A 350 -20.37 -6.62 -21.99
C ALA A 350 -20.96 -5.80 -23.15
N GLU A 351 -20.74 -6.23 -24.39
CA GLU A 351 -21.28 -5.59 -25.58
C GLU A 351 -22.81 -5.74 -25.68
N ARG A 352 -23.36 -6.87 -25.21
CA ARG A 352 -24.80 -7.10 -25.03
C ARG A 352 -25.40 -6.17 -23.96
N TYR A 353 -24.73 -5.97 -22.81
CA TYR A 353 -25.14 -4.96 -21.81
C TYR A 353 -25.04 -3.53 -22.35
N ARG A 354 -23.98 -3.18 -23.08
CA ARG A 354 -23.80 -1.85 -23.71
C ARG A 354 -24.97 -1.56 -24.66
N SER A 355 -25.24 -2.49 -25.57
CA SER A 355 -26.31 -2.39 -26.55
C SER A 355 -27.69 -2.24 -25.90
N ALA A 356 -27.98 -3.01 -24.84
CA ALA A 356 -29.24 -2.92 -24.10
C ALA A 356 -29.39 -1.60 -23.32
N ALA A 357 -28.34 -1.11 -22.67
CA ALA A 357 -28.35 0.15 -21.93
C ALA A 357 -28.43 1.38 -22.87
N TRP A 358 -27.79 1.32 -24.04
CA TRP A 358 -27.84 2.38 -25.04
C TRP A 358 -29.20 2.44 -25.73
N LYS A 359 -29.77 1.29 -26.12
CA LYS A 359 -31.15 1.19 -26.63
C LYS A 359 -32.16 1.81 -25.65
N ALA A 360 -32.05 1.49 -24.36
CA ALA A 360 -32.91 2.05 -23.32
C ALA A 360 -32.80 3.58 -23.20
N TYR A 361 -31.61 4.15 -23.41
CA TYR A 361 -31.38 5.59 -23.46
C TYR A 361 -31.99 6.22 -24.73
N THR A 362 -31.75 5.66 -25.91
CA THR A 362 -32.29 6.22 -27.17
C THR A 362 -33.82 6.13 -27.23
N GLU A 363 -34.42 5.05 -26.72
CA GLU A 363 -35.88 4.95 -26.55
C GLU A 363 -36.43 6.01 -25.59
N ARG A 364 -35.72 6.34 -24.49
CA ARG A 364 -36.11 7.37 -23.53
C ARG A 364 -36.16 8.77 -24.15
N LEU A 365 -35.22 9.09 -25.05
CA LEU A 365 -35.20 10.38 -25.74
C LEU A 365 -36.44 10.58 -26.62
N VAL A 366 -36.86 9.53 -27.35
CA VAL A 366 -38.00 9.57 -28.28
C VAL A 366 -39.34 9.44 -27.54
N PHE A 367 -39.42 8.54 -26.56
CA PHE A 367 -40.63 8.22 -25.80
C PHE A 367 -40.41 8.37 -24.29
N PRO A 368 -40.20 9.59 -23.78
CA PRO A 368 -39.98 9.86 -22.36
C PRO A 368 -41.25 9.55 -21.56
N ARG A 369 -41.30 8.36 -20.95
CA ARG A 369 -42.39 7.89 -20.09
C ARG A 369 -42.41 8.70 -18.79
N GLU A 370 -43.60 8.92 -18.22
CA GLU A 370 -43.69 9.49 -16.86
C GLU A 370 -43.14 8.49 -15.83
N GLN A 371 -42.29 8.96 -14.90
CA GLN A 371 -41.67 8.12 -13.88
C GLN A 371 -42.73 7.50 -12.93
N PRO A 372 -42.86 6.17 -12.85
CA PRO A 372 -43.51 5.52 -11.73
C PRO A 372 -42.48 5.36 -10.60
N SER A 373 -42.73 5.97 -9.44
CA SER A 373 -41.87 5.76 -8.27
C SER A 373 -41.85 4.28 -7.90
N ILE A 374 -40.67 3.64 -7.96
CA ILE A 374 -40.51 2.24 -7.60
C ILE A 374 -40.80 2.11 -6.10
N PRO A 375 -41.73 1.24 -5.67
CA PRO A 375 -42.05 1.12 -4.25
C PRO A 375 -40.84 0.58 -3.49
N VAL A 376 -40.33 1.39 -2.55
CA VAL A 376 -39.55 0.88 -1.43
C VAL A 376 -40.42 -0.13 -0.68
N ALA A 377 -39.82 -1.24 -0.22
CA ALA A 377 -40.56 -2.32 0.43
C ALA A 377 -41.04 -1.90 1.83
N GLU A 378 -42.22 -1.29 1.91
CA GLU A 378 -42.92 -0.97 3.16
C GLU A 378 -43.56 -2.21 3.80
N GLU A 379 -43.81 -2.10 5.10
CA GLU A 379 -44.17 -3.21 5.99
C GLU A 379 -45.65 -3.58 5.91
N ALA A 380 -45.98 -4.83 6.27
CA ALA A 380 -47.35 -5.29 6.35
C ALA A 380 -48.02 -4.82 7.65
N ASP A 381 -48.75 -3.70 7.60
CA ASP A 381 -49.48 -3.14 8.73
C ASP A 381 -50.70 -3.99 9.16
N MET A 382 -51.04 -3.94 10.45
CA MET A 382 -52.22 -4.56 11.03
C MET A 382 -53.16 -3.54 11.69
N THR A 383 -54.26 -3.25 10.97
CA THR A 383 -55.58 -2.87 11.49
C THR A 383 -55.78 -1.47 12.11
N ALA A 384 -56.04 -0.51 11.21
CA ALA A 384 -57.29 0.29 11.15
C ALA A 384 -57.80 1.11 12.37
N ALA A 385 -58.05 2.42 12.15
CA ALA A 385 -59.43 2.97 12.13
C ALA A 385 -59.53 4.47 11.68
N THR A 386 -60.43 4.73 10.73
CA THR A 386 -61.35 5.90 10.56
C THR A 386 -60.88 7.38 10.67
N GLU A 387 -60.93 8.07 9.51
CA GLU A 387 -61.78 9.26 9.19
C GLU A 387 -61.36 10.74 9.49
N ASP A 388 -61.76 11.59 8.53
CA ASP A 388 -62.06 13.04 8.50
C ASP A 388 -61.06 14.18 8.83
N ALA A 389 -60.47 14.70 7.75
CA ALA A 389 -60.76 16.01 7.13
C ALA A 389 -60.27 17.38 7.70
N ASP A 390 -59.62 18.11 6.78
CA ASP A 390 -59.53 19.58 6.58
C ASP A 390 -58.56 20.45 7.42
N GLY A 391 -57.98 21.48 6.78
CA GLY A 391 -57.13 22.52 7.40
C GLY A 391 -55.84 22.87 6.61
N PRO A 392 -55.36 24.14 6.61
CA PRO A 392 -54.79 24.70 5.37
C PRO A 392 -53.32 25.17 5.37
N ARG A 393 -52.85 25.50 4.15
CA ARG A 393 -51.48 25.90 3.74
C ARG A 393 -50.97 27.21 4.37
N LEU A 394 -49.64 27.33 4.54
CA LEU A 394 -48.93 28.62 4.77
C LEU A 394 -47.69 28.81 3.86
N ARG A 395 -47.22 30.07 3.74
CA ARG A 395 -46.25 30.54 2.71
C ARG A 395 -44.81 30.76 3.23
N LYS A 396 -43.85 30.84 2.29
CA LYS A 396 -42.40 31.03 2.48
C LYS A 396 -42.03 32.21 3.43
N ARG A 397 -40.97 32.04 4.25
CA ARG A 397 -40.41 33.08 5.14
C ARG A 397 -39.41 34.02 4.42
N ARG A 398 -39.25 35.24 4.94
CA ARG A 398 -38.14 36.18 4.61
C ARG A 398 -36.95 36.00 5.58
N ARG A 399 -35.76 36.45 5.13
CA ARG A 399 -34.55 36.61 5.97
C ARG A 399 -34.71 37.84 6.88
N ILE A 400 -34.29 37.75 8.15
CA ILE A 400 -34.50 38.79 9.18
C ILE A 400 -33.19 39.57 9.43
N VAL A 401 -33.26 40.89 9.61
CA VAL A 401 -32.07 41.72 9.91
C VAL A 401 -31.76 41.71 11.42
N ILE A 402 -30.58 41.22 11.79
CA ILE A 402 -30.19 40.96 13.20
C ILE A 402 -29.54 42.17 13.93
N SER A 403 -29.33 43.29 13.25
CA SER A 403 -28.78 44.54 13.80
C SER A 403 -29.88 45.59 13.96
N CYS A 404 -29.79 46.47 14.97
CA CYS A 404 -30.78 47.55 15.11
C CYS A 404 -30.78 48.48 13.89
N THR A 405 -31.92 49.09 13.62
CA THR A 405 -32.18 49.95 12.45
C THR A 405 -31.13 51.06 12.30
N GLU A 406 -30.76 51.74 13.39
CA GLU A 406 -29.74 52.80 13.36
C GLU A 406 -28.31 52.27 13.10
N CYS A 407 -27.93 51.10 13.62
CA CYS A 407 -26.62 50.53 13.30
C CYS A 407 -26.56 49.96 11.89
N HIS A 408 -27.65 49.33 11.42
CA HIS A 408 -27.81 48.83 10.05
C HIS A 408 -27.71 49.99 9.03
N ARG A 409 -28.49 51.06 9.23
CA ARG A 409 -28.49 52.27 8.38
C ARG A 409 -27.12 52.96 8.36
N ARG A 410 -26.36 52.92 9.46
CA ARG A 410 -25.00 53.48 9.57
C ARG A 410 -23.89 52.49 9.18
N LYS A 411 -24.23 51.26 8.75
CA LYS A 411 -23.29 50.18 8.40
C LYS A 411 -22.24 49.89 9.48
N GLN A 412 -22.58 50.06 10.77
CA GLN A 412 -21.68 49.86 11.91
C GLN A 412 -22.08 48.61 12.73
N ARG A 413 -21.10 47.94 13.34
CA ARG A 413 -21.34 46.71 14.13
C ARG A 413 -22.29 46.99 15.30
N CYS A 414 -23.24 46.07 15.53
CA CYS A 414 -24.23 46.15 16.60
C CYS A 414 -23.96 45.06 17.65
N ASP A 415 -23.89 45.46 18.92
CA ASP A 415 -23.73 44.60 20.10
C ASP A 415 -25.01 43.85 20.51
N ARG A 416 -26.15 44.19 19.89
CA ARG A 416 -27.46 43.55 20.06
C ARG A 416 -28.10 43.71 21.44
N GLU A 417 -27.58 44.60 22.30
CA GLU A 417 -28.34 45.11 23.44
C GLU A 417 -29.50 46.02 23.00
N GLN A 418 -30.48 46.24 23.89
CA GLN A 418 -31.60 47.14 23.65
C GLN A 418 -31.79 48.09 24.84
N PRO A 419 -31.44 49.39 24.72
CA PRO A 419 -30.74 50.01 23.58
C PRO A 419 -29.31 49.48 23.40
N CYS A 420 -28.79 49.52 22.18
CA CYS A 420 -27.44 49.04 21.84
C CYS A 420 -26.38 50.07 22.24
N SER A 421 -25.16 49.64 22.57
CA SER A 421 -24.12 50.53 23.10
C SER A 421 -23.72 51.63 22.10
N ASN A 422 -23.76 51.33 20.81
CA ASN A 422 -23.53 52.29 19.72
C ASN A 422 -24.69 53.29 19.48
N CYS A 423 -25.84 53.09 20.12
CA CYS A 423 -26.93 54.06 20.20
C CYS A 423 -26.93 54.83 21.54
N LYS A 424 -26.56 54.16 22.65
CA LYS A 424 -26.33 54.79 23.96
C LYS A 424 -25.26 55.87 23.89
N SER A 425 -24.07 55.53 23.38
CA SER A 425 -22.92 56.45 23.25
C SER A 425 -23.14 57.64 22.29
N ARG A 426 -24.31 57.72 21.64
CA ARG A 426 -24.71 58.77 20.71
C ARG A 426 -25.99 59.51 21.12
N ASN A 427 -26.54 59.24 22.32
CA ASN A 427 -27.83 59.76 22.81
C ASN A 427 -28.97 59.53 21.78
N LYS A 428 -29.06 58.29 21.26
CA LYS A 428 -30.08 57.82 20.29
C LYS A 428 -30.73 56.49 20.71
N GLU A 429 -30.87 56.29 22.01
CA GLU A 429 -31.51 55.13 22.65
C GLU A 429 -32.93 54.90 22.12
N SER A 430 -33.73 55.96 22.02
CA SER A 430 -35.12 55.93 21.54
C SER A 430 -35.27 55.55 20.06
N ALA A 431 -34.19 55.63 19.27
CA ALA A 431 -34.15 55.19 17.88
C ALA A 431 -33.59 53.76 17.69
N CYS A 432 -33.21 53.08 18.78
CA CYS A 432 -32.55 51.78 18.73
C CYS A 432 -33.55 50.61 18.64
N VAL A 433 -34.23 50.48 17.51
CA VAL A 433 -35.25 49.46 17.24
C VAL A 433 -34.67 48.27 16.49
N TYR A 434 -35.17 47.06 16.73
CA TYR A 434 -34.84 45.83 15.99
C TYR A 434 -36.06 45.34 15.19
N GLU A 435 -35.86 44.62 14.09
CA GLU A 435 -36.96 43.96 13.37
C GLU A 435 -37.59 42.85 14.23
N THR A 436 -38.90 42.64 14.07
CA THR A 436 -39.66 41.63 14.82
C THR A 436 -39.19 40.22 14.48
N GLY A 437 -38.52 39.57 15.45
CA GLY A 437 -37.91 38.24 15.31
C GLY A 437 -36.37 38.26 15.29
N ALA A 438 -35.72 39.42 15.33
CA ALA A 438 -34.27 39.51 15.51
C ALA A 438 -33.87 39.21 16.98
N PRO A 439 -32.98 38.22 17.24
CA PRO A 439 -32.61 37.85 18.61
C PRO A 439 -31.69 38.90 19.25
N THR A 440 -32.14 39.46 20.38
CA THR A 440 -31.34 40.39 21.18
C THR A 440 -30.35 39.66 22.10
N ALA A 441 -29.34 40.38 22.60
CA ALA A 441 -28.25 39.83 23.41
C ALA A 441 -28.71 39.13 24.71
N LYS A 442 -29.93 39.40 25.21
CA LYS A 442 -30.51 38.66 26.34
C LYS A 442 -31.02 37.26 25.95
N GLN A 443 -31.56 37.10 24.73
CA GLN A 443 -32.03 35.80 24.23
C GLN A 443 -30.87 34.90 23.80
N SER A 444 -29.81 35.48 23.23
CA SER A 444 -28.62 34.74 22.78
C SER A 444 -27.79 34.10 23.90
N LYS A 445 -28.06 34.41 25.18
CA LYS A 445 -27.28 33.93 26.34
C LYS A 445 -27.72 32.57 26.91
N GLN A 446 -28.82 31.99 26.42
CA GLN A 446 -29.23 30.63 26.82
C GLN A 446 -28.67 29.53 25.89
N THR A 447 -28.08 29.88 24.74
CA THR A 447 -27.73 28.93 23.68
C THR A 447 -26.34 29.18 23.09
N THR A 448 -25.29 29.17 23.92
CA THR A 448 -23.90 28.82 23.50
C THR A 448 -22.95 28.67 24.69
N LYS A 449 -22.16 27.58 24.70
CA LYS A 449 -20.93 27.45 25.51
C LYS A 449 -19.86 26.73 24.67
N ALA A 450 -19.17 27.48 23.81
CA ALA A 450 -17.96 27.08 23.09
C ALA A 450 -17.20 28.36 22.68
N SER A 451 -15.87 28.34 22.75
CA SER A 451 -14.95 29.50 22.66
C SER A 451 -14.45 29.71 21.20
N PRO A 452 -13.46 30.59 20.82
CA PRO A 452 -12.35 31.19 21.60
C PRO A 452 -12.07 32.72 21.50
N THR A 453 -11.17 33.14 22.40
CA THR A 453 -10.22 34.29 22.54
C THR A 453 -10.04 35.26 21.35
N TYR A 454 -9.69 36.55 21.47
CA TYR A 454 -8.86 37.39 22.39
C TYR A 454 -9.42 38.86 22.43
N SER A 455 -9.00 39.91 23.18
CA SER A 455 -8.11 40.24 24.35
C SER A 455 -8.41 41.75 24.74
N ASP A 456 -7.74 42.57 25.57
CA ASP A 456 -6.52 42.49 26.43
C ASP A 456 -6.45 43.61 27.52
N THR A 457 -5.48 43.51 28.45
CA THR A 457 -4.79 44.55 29.27
C THR A 457 -5.48 45.44 30.33
N PHE A 458 -4.84 45.46 31.52
CA PHE A 458 -4.66 46.53 32.53
C PHE A 458 -5.83 47.11 33.38
N ALA A 459 -5.88 46.69 34.67
CA ALA A 459 -5.41 47.47 35.86
C ALA A 459 -6.34 47.66 37.10
N LYS A 460 -5.73 47.42 38.29
CA LYS A 460 -5.96 48.01 39.65
C LYS A 460 -7.07 47.53 40.63
N GLN A 461 -6.57 46.86 41.70
CA GLN A 461 -6.68 47.19 43.15
C GLN A 461 -7.87 46.71 44.04
N ALA A 462 -7.45 46.20 45.23
CA ALA A 462 -8.06 46.22 46.58
C ALA A 462 -8.79 44.96 47.14
N GLU A 463 -8.32 44.55 48.32
CA GLU A 463 -8.94 43.64 49.32
C GLU A 463 -9.64 44.49 50.45
N PRO A 464 -10.19 43.98 51.60
CA PRO A 464 -10.21 42.59 52.13
C PRO A 464 -11.48 42.04 52.85
N SER A 465 -11.68 40.72 52.71
CA SER A 465 -12.18 39.75 53.72
C SER A 465 -13.67 39.86 54.23
N PRO A 466 -14.15 39.08 55.26
CA PRO A 466 -15.06 37.93 55.01
C PRO A 466 -16.24 37.86 56.05
N PRO A 467 -16.84 36.71 56.47
CA PRO A 467 -17.09 35.37 55.86
C PRO A 467 -18.59 34.94 55.86
N GLN A 468 -18.96 33.80 55.22
CA GLN A 468 -19.75 32.69 55.86
C GLN A 468 -20.19 31.54 54.90
N SER A 469 -19.56 30.37 55.09
CA SER A 469 -20.12 28.99 55.21
C SER A 469 -21.24 28.39 54.32
N VAL A 470 -21.03 27.09 54.00
CA VAL A 470 -21.96 26.00 53.61
C VAL A 470 -22.33 25.85 52.12
N GLY A 471 -21.91 24.72 51.53
CA GLY A 471 -22.37 24.21 50.22
C GLY A 471 -21.38 23.20 49.62
N SER A 472 -21.73 21.91 49.57
CA SER A 472 -20.82 20.85 49.09
C SER A 472 -21.14 20.41 47.65
N SER A 473 -20.22 20.66 46.73
CA SER A 473 -20.16 19.99 45.42
C SER A 473 -18.72 19.95 44.91
N ASN A 474 -18.17 18.75 44.69
CA ASN A 474 -16.81 18.58 44.14
C ASN A 474 -16.77 18.95 42.66
N GLU A 475 -16.32 20.17 42.34
CA GLU A 475 -15.83 20.48 41.00
C GLU A 475 -14.55 19.67 40.75
N ARG A 476 -14.44 19.03 39.58
CA ARG A 476 -13.20 18.37 39.16
C ARG A 476 -12.25 19.42 38.59
N LEU A 477 -11.01 19.43 39.08
CA LEU A 477 -9.93 20.26 38.55
C LEU A 477 -9.67 19.94 37.07
N ASP A 478 -9.25 20.94 36.30
CA ASP A 478 -8.95 20.79 34.89
C ASP A 478 -7.81 19.80 34.63
N GLU A 479 -8.01 18.86 33.70
CA GLU A 479 -6.93 17.98 33.23
C GLU A 479 -5.86 18.80 32.46
N PRO A 480 -4.55 18.51 32.65
CA PRO A 480 -3.45 19.17 31.95
C PRO A 480 -3.62 19.24 30.43
N LEU A 481 -3.02 20.25 29.79
CA LEU A 481 -3.10 20.39 28.34
C LEU A 481 -2.25 19.31 27.65
N SER A 482 -1.20 18.83 28.30
CA SER A 482 -0.39 17.69 27.85
C SER A 482 -1.16 16.36 27.74
N SER A 483 -2.24 16.11 28.51
CA SER A 483 -3.04 14.89 28.27
C SER A 483 -3.84 15.00 26.98
N LYS A 484 -4.50 16.16 26.77
CA LYS A 484 -5.37 16.42 25.62
C LYS A 484 -4.63 16.49 24.29
N VAL A 485 -3.36 16.92 24.27
CA VAL A 485 -2.54 16.97 23.05
C VAL A 485 -1.93 15.60 22.70
N ALA A 486 -1.85 14.65 23.64
CA ALA A 486 -1.43 13.28 23.33
C ALA A 486 -2.49 12.53 22.51
N ASP A 487 -3.77 12.81 22.75
CA ASP A 487 -4.89 12.33 21.94
C ASP A 487 -4.87 12.82 20.49
N TRP A 488 -4.05 13.82 20.16
CA TRP A 488 -3.83 14.32 18.79
C TRP A 488 -2.61 13.70 18.10
N GLY A 489 -1.97 12.69 18.70
CA GLY A 489 -0.86 11.94 18.09
C GLY A 489 0.51 12.61 18.19
N TYR A 490 0.68 13.64 19.03
CA TYR A 490 2.00 14.25 19.26
C TYR A 490 2.88 13.34 20.11
N ALA A 491 4.00 12.87 19.55
CA ALA A 491 4.96 12.01 20.25
C ALA A 491 5.43 12.61 21.58
N HIS A 492 5.51 11.77 22.62
CA HIS A 492 5.89 12.16 24.00
C HIS A 492 7.37 12.60 24.18
N ASN A 493 8.14 12.72 23.11
CA ASN A 493 9.56 13.06 23.16
C ASN A 493 9.81 14.53 23.54
N GLY A 494 10.97 14.81 24.16
CA GLY A 494 11.31 16.10 24.77
C GLY A 494 11.60 17.26 23.79
N ALA A 495 11.28 17.11 22.51
CA ALA A 495 11.47 18.10 21.46
C ALA A 495 10.16 18.45 20.71
N SER A 496 9.07 17.70 20.93
CA SER A 496 7.76 17.98 20.32
C SER A 496 6.98 19.06 21.09
N THR A 497 5.86 19.49 20.53
CA THR A 497 4.85 20.32 21.22
C THR A 497 4.46 19.72 22.58
N MET A 498 4.40 18.38 22.69
CA MET A 498 4.14 17.68 23.95
C MET A 498 5.24 17.93 24.99
N GLY A 499 6.51 17.78 24.59
CA GLY A 499 7.65 18.05 25.45
C GLY A 499 7.77 19.51 25.89
N ILE A 500 7.30 20.45 25.05
CA ILE A 500 7.25 21.88 25.39
C ILE A 500 6.10 22.16 26.37
N LEU A 501 4.89 21.67 26.10
CA LEU A 501 3.73 21.84 27.00
C LEU A 501 3.98 21.24 28.37
N LYS A 502 4.50 20.01 28.44
CA LYS A 502 4.85 19.37 29.72
C LYS A 502 5.93 20.14 30.49
N ARG A 503 6.90 20.79 29.80
CA ARG A 503 7.86 21.69 30.44
C ARG A 503 7.21 22.97 30.98
N ILE A 504 6.26 23.56 30.26
CA ILE A 504 5.52 24.75 30.69
C ILE A 504 4.70 24.43 31.95
N GLU A 505 4.00 23.29 31.95
CA GLU A 505 3.25 22.79 33.12
C GLU A 505 4.17 22.57 34.33
N THR A 506 5.33 21.90 34.15
CA THR A 506 6.34 21.74 35.22
C THR A 506 7.17 22.99 35.54
N LEU A 507 6.86 24.13 34.93
CA LEU A 507 7.39 25.45 35.29
C LEU A 507 6.34 26.35 35.95
N THR A 508 5.07 25.98 35.91
CA THR A 508 3.99 26.65 36.66
C THR A 508 3.77 26.07 38.05
N ASP A 509 4.04 24.78 38.24
CA ASP A 509 4.09 24.15 39.56
C ASP A 509 5.52 24.24 40.14
N GLY A 510 5.63 24.59 41.43
CA GLY A 510 6.92 24.83 42.09
C GLY A 510 7.75 23.57 42.39
N GLU A 511 9.05 23.78 42.64
CA GLU A 511 10.03 22.71 42.87
C GLU A 511 9.70 21.83 44.09
N ASP A 512 9.37 20.54 43.87
CA ASP A 512 9.97 19.37 44.55
C ASP A 512 9.32 18.02 44.13
N ALA A 513 9.86 17.36 43.08
CA ALA A 513 9.83 15.90 42.86
C ALA A 513 10.46 15.51 41.49
N PRO A 514 11.10 14.32 41.36
CA PRO A 514 11.37 13.73 40.05
C PRO A 514 10.07 13.22 39.40
N PRO A 515 9.94 13.27 38.05
CA PRO A 515 8.72 12.88 37.37
C PRO A 515 8.58 11.36 37.25
N ASP A 516 7.84 10.75 38.17
CA ASP A 516 7.37 9.37 38.03
C ASP A 516 6.51 9.22 36.75
N LEU A 517 6.65 8.09 36.06
CA LEU A 517 5.98 7.81 34.78
C LEU A 517 4.56 7.25 34.95
N THR A 518 4.00 7.31 36.16
CA THR A 518 2.62 6.92 36.46
C THR A 518 1.60 8.03 36.16
N SER A 519 1.36 8.31 34.88
CA SER A 519 0.18 9.12 34.49
C SER A 519 -1.10 8.35 34.86
N ARG A 520 -1.81 8.81 35.89
CA ARG A 520 -3.08 8.20 36.35
C ARG A 520 -4.18 8.49 35.33
N ASP A 521 -4.54 7.49 34.53
CA ASP A 521 -5.70 7.48 33.63
C ASP A 521 -6.93 8.11 34.33
N SER A 522 -7.25 9.35 33.96
CA SER A 522 -8.37 10.13 34.52
C SER A 522 -9.44 10.46 33.46
N SER A 523 -9.16 10.10 32.20
CA SER A 523 -10.10 10.19 31.09
C SER A 523 -11.36 9.37 31.36
N GLY A 524 -12.52 10.01 31.32
CA GLY A 524 -13.82 9.39 31.62
C GLY A 524 -14.29 8.39 30.57
N ASP A 525 -13.74 7.18 30.55
CA ASP A 525 -14.34 6.03 29.87
C ASP A 525 -15.73 5.71 30.46
N SER A 526 -16.65 5.21 29.64
CA SER A 526 -17.90 4.68 30.16
C SER A 526 -17.64 3.33 30.87
N PRO A 527 -18.33 3.01 31.97
CA PRO A 527 -18.09 1.76 32.71
C PRO A 527 -18.20 0.47 31.86
N GLY A 528 -19.00 0.52 30.79
CA GLY A 528 -19.12 -0.59 29.84
C GLY A 528 -17.85 -0.84 29.00
N LYS A 529 -17.08 0.20 28.66
CA LYS A 529 -15.80 0.05 27.94
C LYS A 529 -14.73 -0.60 28.82
N GLU A 530 -14.60 -0.15 30.06
CA GLU A 530 -13.62 -0.70 31.00
C GLU A 530 -13.92 -2.16 31.37
N LEU A 531 -15.20 -2.50 31.57
CA LEU A 531 -15.64 -3.88 31.75
C LEU A 531 -15.33 -4.75 30.51
N ALA A 532 -15.57 -4.24 29.30
CA ALA A 532 -15.27 -4.94 28.05
C ALA A 532 -13.76 -5.14 27.84
N LEU A 533 -12.92 -4.15 28.16
CA LEU A 533 -11.46 -4.27 28.15
C LEU A 533 -10.99 -5.36 29.12
N LYS A 534 -11.47 -5.33 30.36
CA LYS A 534 -11.12 -6.31 31.40
C LYS A 534 -11.48 -7.73 30.98
N GLU A 535 -12.73 -8.00 30.61
CA GLU A 535 -13.15 -9.37 30.30
C GLU A 535 -12.55 -9.88 28.98
N LYS A 536 -12.29 -9.02 27.97
CA LYS A 536 -11.51 -9.42 26.78
C LYS A 536 -10.07 -9.81 27.14
N TYR A 537 -9.36 -8.99 27.93
CA TYR A 537 -7.98 -9.25 28.33
C TYR A 537 -7.89 -10.57 29.11
N LYS A 538 -8.83 -10.74 30.06
CA LYS A 538 -9.00 -11.95 30.87
C LYS A 538 -9.44 -13.18 30.06
N ALA A 539 -10.11 -13.01 28.93
CA ALA A 539 -10.44 -14.11 28.02
C ALA A 539 -9.22 -14.58 27.21
N ILE A 540 -8.35 -13.65 26.78
CA ILE A 540 -7.13 -13.99 26.04
C ILE A 540 -6.10 -14.65 26.96
N ILE A 541 -5.77 -14.07 28.13
CA ILE A 541 -4.75 -14.67 29.03
C ILE A 541 -5.13 -16.05 29.58
N ARG A 542 -6.42 -16.41 29.58
CA ARG A 542 -6.92 -17.76 29.92
C ARG A 542 -6.51 -18.84 28.89
N GLN A 543 -6.03 -18.44 27.71
CA GLN A 543 -5.54 -19.36 26.68
C GLN A 543 -4.09 -19.80 26.92
N LEU A 544 -3.37 -19.16 27.86
CA LEU A 544 -2.07 -19.65 28.30
C LEU A 544 -2.20 -21.05 28.91
N PRO A 545 -1.29 -21.99 28.59
CA PRO A 545 -1.35 -23.34 29.14
C PRO A 545 -1.00 -23.35 30.63
N ALA A 546 -1.21 -24.49 31.30
CA ALA A 546 -0.85 -24.64 32.71
C ALA A 546 0.66 -24.34 32.94
N ARG A 547 0.97 -23.76 34.11
CA ARG A 547 2.30 -23.21 34.45
C ARG A 547 3.47 -24.15 34.14
N ASN A 548 3.31 -25.45 34.42
CA ASN A 548 4.31 -26.48 34.17
C ASN A 548 4.65 -26.70 32.67
N TYR A 549 3.78 -26.28 31.75
CA TYR A 549 4.06 -26.25 30.31
C TYR A 549 4.74 -24.95 29.91
N ILE A 550 4.31 -23.81 30.48
CA ILE A 550 4.98 -22.51 30.26
C ILE A 550 6.45 -22.60 30.66
N GLU A 551 6.75 -23.13 31.86
CA GLU A 551 8.12 -23.23 32.37
C GLU A 551 9.03 -24.06 31.43
N LYS A 552 8.56 -25.22 30.96
CA LYS A 552 9.30 -26.07 29.99
C LYS A 552 9.44 -25.42 28.62
N LEU A 553 8.38 -24.83 28.07
CA LEU A 553 8.43 -24.19 26.74
C LEU A 553 9.31 -22.93 26.76
N VAL A 554 9.33 -22.18 27.86
CA VAL A 554 10.27 -21.08 28.09
C VAL A 554 11.71 -21.60 28.09
N GLU A 555 12.02 -22.67 28.84
CA GLU A 555 13.36 -23.28 28.88
C GLU A 555 13.82 -23.71 27.47
N MET A 556 12.95 -24.39 26.71
CA MET A 556 13.19 -24.77 25.31
C MET A 556 13.46 -23.55 24.41
N TYR A 557 12.71 -22.45 24.56
CA TYR A 557 12.95 -21.22 23.82
C TYR A 557 14.28 -20.56 24.17
N MET A 558 14.61 -20.46 25.46
CA MET A 558 15.83 -19.83 25.95
C MET A 558 17.08 -20.55 25.42
N HIS A 559 17.05 -21.88 25.36
CA HIS A 559 18.12 -22.70 24.81
C HIS A 559 18.12 -22.74 23.26
N GLY A 560 16.97 -22.96 22.62
CA GLY A 560 16.89 -23.18 21.17
C GLY A 560 16.95 -21.91 20.31
N PHE A 561 16.39 -20.80 20.79
CA PHE A 561 16.16 -19.60 19.97
C PHE A 561 16.74 -18.31 20.52
N ASN A 562 16.72 -18.07 21.83
CA ASN A 562 17.04 -16.73 22.36
C ASN A 562 18.46 -16.27 22.00
N TRP A 563 19.46 -17.17 21.94
CA TRP A 563 20.83 -16.83 21.55
C TRP A 563 20.96 -16.26 20.12
N GLN A 564 20.01 -16.57 19.21
CA GLN A 564 20.12 -16.19 17.80
C GLN A 564 20.07 -14.67 17.59
N TYR A 565 19.35 -13.96 18.45
CA TYR A 565 19.11 -12.51 18.34
C TYR A 565 19.15 -11.78 19.69
N TYR A 566 19.08 -12.51 20.81
CA TYR A 566 19.03 -12.02 22.19
C TYR A 566 18.00 -10.89 22.47
N PRO A 567 16.72 -11.04 22.03
CA PRO A 567 15.68 -10.08 22.36
C PRO A 567 15.34 -10.05 23.86
N ILE A 568 15.47 -11.19 24.56
CA ILE A 568 15.08 -11.36 25.96
C ILE A 568 16.32 -11.58 26.84
N ASP A 569 16.41 -10.86 27.95
CA ASP A 569 17.33 -11.16 29.05
C ASP A 569 16.66 -12.26 29.92
N PRO A 570 17.20 -13.48 30.02
CA PRO A 570 16.51 -14.59 30.66
C PRO A 570 16.19 -14.32 32.14
N ASP A 571 17.13 -13.75 32.87
CA ASP A 571 16.99 -13.42 34.30
C ASP A 571 15.90 -12.39 34.58
N ILE A 572 15.83 -11.32 33.78
CA ILE A 572 14.74 -10.33 33.88
C ILE A 572 13.40 -10.96 33.49
N PHE A 573 13.39 -11.82 32.47
CA PHE A 573 12.16 -12.51 32.06
C PHE A 573 11.65 -13.50 33.12
N TYR A 574 12.53 -14.29 33.74
CA TYR A 574 12.14 -15.20 34.82
C TYR A 574 11.63 -14.44 36.04
N ALA A 575 12.23 -13.29 36.39
CA ALA A 575 11.69 -12.41 37.44
C ALA A 575 10.29 -11.85 37.08
N GLN A 576 10.06 -11.44 35.83
CA GLN A 576 8.74 -11.02 35.36
C GLN A 576 7.73 -12.18 35.35
N LEU A 577 8.17 -13.40 35.05
CA LEU A 577 7.34 -14.61 35.06
C LEU A 577 6.97 -15.04 36.50
N GLU A 578 7.90 -14.93 37.45
CA GLU A 578 7.63 -15.16 38.87
C GLU A 578 6.66 -14.11 39.42
N GLU A 579 6.89 -12.82 39.14
CA GLU A 579 5.99 -11.73 39.51
C GLU A 579 4.59 -11.98 38.94
N TRP A 580 4.47 -12.29 37.64
CA TRP A 580 3.20 -12.64 36.98
C TRP A 580 2.49 -13.83 37.64
N ASN A 581 3.22 -14.89 37.95
CA ASN A 581 2.69 -16.07 38.64
C ASN A 581 2.29 -15.80 40.11
N SER A 582 2.75 -14.70 40.71
CA SER A 582 2.40 -14.29 42.07
C SER A 582 1.16 -13.38 42.16
N LEU A 583 0.66 -12.88 41.02
CA LEU A 583 -0.41 -11.87 40.98
C LEU A 583 -1.73 -12.40 41.59
N PRO A 584 -2.32 -11.69 42.58
CA PRO A 584 -3.65 -12.02 43.09
C PRO A 584 -4.72 -11.99 41.99
N PHE A 585 -5.60 -13.00 41.97
CA PHE A 585 -6.68 -13.11 40.98
C PHE A 585 -7.63 -11.91 40.97
N SER A 586 -7.76 -11.20 42.10
CA SER A 586 -8.51 -9.93 42.22
C SER A 586 -8.06 -8.87 41.21
N ILE A 587 -6.77 -8.82 40.85
CA ILE A 587 -6.28 -7.91 39.80
C ILE A 587 -6.99 -8.20 38.47
N PHE A 588 -7.19 -9.47 38.12
CA PHE A 588 -7.85 -9.88 36.87
C PHE A 588 -9.38 -9.92 36.96
N SER A 589 -9.98 -10.11 38.14
CA SER A 589 -11.45 -10.04 38.30
C SER A 589 -11.98 -8.62 38.45
N ASP A 590 -11.22 -7.73 39.11
CA ASP A 590 -11.75 -6.47 39.62
C ASP A 590 -11.27 -5.29 38.79
N VAL A 591 -9.95 -5.16 38.58
CA VAL A 591 -9.31 -3.98 37.95
C VAL A 591 -8.96 -4.19 36.47
N GLY A 592 -8.59 -5.42 36.08
CA GLY A 592 -8.09 -5.72 34.74
C GLY A 592 -6.69 -5.14 34.47
N PRO A 593 -6.28 -4.99 33.19
CA PRO A 593 -4.91 -4.64 32.83
C PRO A 593 -4.44 -3.26 33.34
N ARG A 594 -5.35 -2.32 33.63
CA ARG A 594 -5.00 -1.03 34.26
C ARG A 594 -4.34 -1.22 35.64
N GLY A 595 -4.68 -2.29 36.37
CA GLY A 595 -4.10 -2.64 37.68
C GLY A 595 -2.71 -3.26 37.63
N LEU A 596 -2.14 -3.50 36.44
CA LEU A 596 -0.78 -4.00 36.26
C LEU A 596 0.19 -2.84 36.01
N ARG A 597 1.44 -2.96 36.47
CA ARG A 597 2.54 -2.06 36.08
C ARG A 597 2.79 -2.12 34.57
N PRO A 598 3.28 -1.04 33.93
CA PRO A 598 3.30 -0.91 32.47
C PRO A 598 3.92 -2.10 31.72
N GLU A 599 5.05 -2.63 32.19
CA GLU A 599 5.75 -3.74 31.53
C GLU A 599 5.01 -5.07 31.64
N LEU A 600 4.21 -5.28 32.70
CA LEU A 600 3.39 -6.49 32.87
C LEU A 600 2.11 -6.46 32.03
N ARG A 601 1.61 -5.29 31.61
CA ARG A 601 0.41 -5.19 30.77
C ARG A 601 0.55 -5.99 29.49
N ALA A 602 1.68 -5.83 28.80
CA ALA A 602 2.01 -6.55 27.56
C ALA A 602 2.85 -7.83 27.79
N PHE A 603 3.26 -8.15 29.03
CA PHE A 603 4.07 -9.34 29.31
C PHE A 603 3.44 -10.66 28.85
N PRO A 604 2.11 -10.90 28.96
CA PRO A 604 1.48 -12.09 28.40
C PRO A 604 1.70 -12.26 26.90
N ALA A 605 1.82 -11.18 26.13
CA ALA A 605 2.16 -11.26 24.71
C ALA A 605 3.58 -11.81 24.50
N VAL A 606 4.54 -11.40 25.32
CA VAL A 606 5.91 -11.95 25.32
C VAL A 606 5.89 -13.44 25.63
N VAL A 607 5.14 -13.87 26.65
CA VAL A 607 4.97 -15.29 27.00
C VAL A 607 4.34 -16.07 25.85
N PHE A 608 3.24 -15.56 25.26
CA PHE A 608 2.56 -16.19 24.11
C PHE A 608 3.50 -16.39 22.92
N GLN A 609 4.27 -15.38 22.50
CA GLN A 609 5.19 -15.52 21.37
C GLN A 609 6.38 -16.45 21.68
N ILE A 610 6.84 -16.48 22.93
CA ILE A 610 7.87 -17.44 23.39
C ILE A 610 7.36 -18.88 23.30
N ILE A 611 6.18 -19.18 23.87
CA ILE A 611 5.64 -20.55 23.84
C ILE A 611 5.21 -20.98 22.44
N ALA A 612 4.67 -20.07 21.62
CA ALA A 612 4.40 -20.30 20.20
C ALA A 612 5.68 -20.70 19.45
N THR A 613 6.76 -19.96 19.65
CA THR A 613 8.06 -20.26 19.02
C THR A 613 8.65 -21.57 19.54
N ALA A 614 8.52 -21.87 20.84
CA ALA A 614 8.99 -23.11 21.45
C ALA A 614 8.27 -24.37 20.91
N LEU A 615 6.96 -24.30 20.64
CA LEU A 615 6.19 -25.40 20.04
C LEU A 615 6.74 -25.82 18.66
N LEU A 616 7.44 -24.94 17.94
CA LEU A 616 8.07 -25.27 16.65
C LEU A 616 9.29 -26.22 16.76
N LEU A 617 9.80 -26.46 17.98
CA LEU A 617 10.85 -27.44 18.27
C LEU A 617 10.30 -28.84 18.59
N LEU A 618 8.99 -28.98 18.81
CA LEU A 618 8.40 -30.27 19.12
C LEU A 618 8.33 -31.16 17.87
N PRO A 619 8.53 -32.48 18.02
CA PRO A 619 8.39 -33.40 16.91
C PRO A 619 6.94 -33.49 16.43
N GLU A 620 6.76 -33.82 15.16
CA GLU A 620 5.43 -34.12 14.57
C GLU A 620 4.83 -35.44 15.08
N LYS A 621 5.66 -36.26 15.75
CA LYS A 621 5.25 -37.49 16.43
C LYS A 621 4.61 -37.15 17.79
N PRO A 622 3.74 -38.02 18.34
CA PRO A 622 3.19 -37.89 19.68
C PRO A 622 4.26 -37.60 20.74
N ASP A 623 4.13 -36.48 21.46
CA ASP A 623 5.00 -36.13 22.58
C ASP A 623 4.28 -36.35 23.92
N SER A 624 4.80 -37.29 24.70
CA SER A 624 4.18 -37.71 25.98
C SER A 624 4.12 -36.62 27.07
N THR A 625 4.86 -35.51 26.94
CA THR A 625 4.69 -34.33 27.80
C THR A 625 3.64 -33.40 27.24
N PHE A 626 3.73 -33.02 25.96
CA PHE A 626 3.01 -31.88 25.41
C PHE A 626 1.71 -32.22 24.67
N ASP A 627 1.46 -33.48 24.31
CA ASP A 627 0.25 -33.87 23.55
C ASP A 627 -1.05 -33.49 24.25
N SER A 628 -1.08 -33.41 25.58
CA SER A 628 -2.28 -32.96 26.32
C SER A 628 -2.65 -31.48 26.13
N LEU A 629 -1.81 -30.69 25.43
CA LEU A 629 -2.17 -29.35 24.95
C LEU A 629 -3.07 -29.40 23.70
N LYS A 630 -3.11 -30.52 22.98
CA LYS A 630 -3.91 -30.72 21.77
C LYS A 630 -5.38 -30.98 22.17
N PHE A 631 -6.22 -29.95 22.07
CA PHE A 631 -7.63 -30.04 22.46
C PHE A 631 -8.53 -30.81 21.47
N ALA A 632 -8.03 -31.12 20.27
CA ALA A 632 -8.75 -31.83 19.21
C ALA A 632 -7.88 -32.92 18.56
N GLY A 633 -8.51 -34.00 18.09
CA GLY A 633 -7.80 -35.04 17.33
C GLY A 633 -7.33 -34.52 15.98
N GLY A 634 -6.04 -34.67 15.68
CA GLY A 634 -5.43 -34.28 14.40
C GLY A 634 -4.79 -32.87 14.36
N ILE A 635 -4.95 -32.05 15.41
CA ILE A 635 -4.25 -30.76 15.50
C ILE A 635 -2.74 -30.98 15.72
N ARG A 636 -1.90 -30.24 14.99
CA ARG A 636 -0.45 -30.26 15.13
C ARG A 636 0.03 -29.28 16.20
N PHE A 637 1.30 -29.39 16.60
CA PHE A 637 1.92 -28.38 17.47
C PHE A 637 2.11 -27.04 16.73
N GLU A 638 2.26 -27.04 15.41
CA GLU A 638 2.35 -25.80 14.61
C GLU A 638 1.01 -25.06 14.52
N ASP A 639 -0.12 -25.75 14.51
CA ASP A 639 -1.44 -25.12 14.50
C ASP A 639 -1.67 -24.39 15.83
N LEU A 640 -1.40 -25.07 16.96
CA LEU A 640 -1.42 -24.48 18.30
C LEU A 640 -0.39 -23.34 18.46
N ALA A 641 0.76 -23.43 17.80
CA ALA A 641 1.75 -22.37 17.78
C ALA A 641 1.24 -21.12 17.06
N VAL A 642 0.53 -21.27 15.94
CA VAL A 642 -0.15 -20.16 15.27
C VAL A 642 -1.24 -19.58 16.17
N GLU A 643 -2.08 -20.40 16.80
CA GLU A 643 -3.10 -19.94 17.76
C GLU A 643 -2.48 -19.07 18.87
N TYR A 644 -1.44 -19.56 19.57
CA TYR A 644 -0.75 -18.79 20.62
C TYR A 644 -0.06 -17.52 20.09
N SER A 645 0.48 -17.53 18.87
CA SER A 645 1.03 -16.34 18.21
C SER A 645 -0.05 -15.28 17.97
N GLU A 646 -1.26 -15.67 17.55
CA GLU A 646 -2.38 -14.74 17.38
C GLU A 646 -2.97 -14.29 18.73
N SER A 647 -3.03 -15.16 19.76
CA SER A 647 -3.37 -14.77 21.14
C SER A 647 -2.42 -13.68 21.65
N GLY A 648 -1.11 -13.82 21.38
CA GLY A 648 -0.10 -12.83 21.73
C GLY A 648 -0.31 -11.50 21.03
N GLN A 649 -0.68 -11.49 19.75
CA GLN A 649 -1.01 -10.26 19.01
C GLN A 649 -2.30 -9.61 19.54
N ALA A 650 -3.35 -10.41 19.82
CA ALA A 650 -4.62 -9.91 20.35
C ALA A 650 -4.49 -9.22 21.72
N VAL A 651 -3.51 -9.59 22.56
CA VAL A 651 -3.16 -8.83 23.78
C VAL A 651 -2.70 -7.41 23.43
N LEU A 652 -1.88 -7.26 22.39
CA LEU A 652 -1.32 -5.96 22.00
C LEU A 652 -2.36 -5.07 21.31
N ASP A 653 -3.18 -5.64 20.42
CA ASP A 653 -4.27 -4.91 19.76
C ASP A 653 -5.31 -4.39 20.77
N LEU A 654 -5.58 -5.16 21.83
CA LEU A 654 -6.51 -4.78 22.89
C LEU A 654 -5.95 -3.67 23.81
N LEU A 655 -4.64 -3.59 23.99
CA LEU A 655 -3.97 -2.53 24.76
C LEU A 655 -3.77 -1.25 23.93
N GLY A 656 -3.66 -1.38 22.61
CA GLY A 656 -3.44 -0.27 21.69
C GLY A 656 -2.07 0.41 21.84
N LYS A 657 -1.93 1.59 21.23
CA LYS A 657 -0.63 2.28 21.08
C LYS A 657 -0.36 3.42 22.06
N LYS A 658 -1.28 3.75 22.98
CA LYS A 658 -1.11 4.87 23.93
C LYS A 658 -0.21 4.57 25.14
N ASN A 659 -0.03 3.29 25.48
CA ASN A 659 0.72 2.84 26.66
C ASN A 659 1.72 1.73 26.28
N LEU A 660 2.62 2.04 25.34
CA LEU A 660 3.67 1.12 24.90
C LEU A 660 4.65 0.81 26.04
N SER A 661 5.28 -0.37 25.97
CA SER A 661 6.29 -0.83 26.92
C SER A 661 7.40 -1.58 26.19
N LEU A 662 8.54 -1.83 26.85
CA LEU A 662 9.59 -2.65 26.23
C LEU A 662 9.10 -4.08 25.93
N SER A 663 8.21 -4.62 26.77
CA SER A 663 7.50 -5.88 26.54
C SER A 663 6.68 -5.86 25.24
N THR A 664 6.10 -4.71 24.86
CA THR A 664 5.37 -4.54 23.59
C THR A 664 6.30 -4.69 22.39
N VAL A 665 7.45 -4.01 22.41
CA VAL A 665 8.47 -4.09 21.33
C VAL A 665 9.07 -5.49 21.26
N GLN A 666 9.37 -6.11 22.42
CA GLN A 666 9.87 -7.49 22.49
C GLN A 666 8.86 -8.49 21.93
N ALA A 667 7.56 -8.37 22.28
CA ALA A 667 6.51 -9.23 21.73
C ALA A 667 6.35 -9.06 20.21
N GLN A 668 6.41 -7.85 19.67
CA GLN A 668 6.37 -7.62 18.22
C GLN A 668 7.61 -8.21 17.51
N PHE A 669 8.82 -8.03 18.05
CA PHE A 669 10.01 -8.68 17.51
C PHE A 669 9.92 -10.22 17.54
N LEU A 670 9.44 -10.79 18.65
CA LEU A 670 9.23 -12.24 18.77
C LEU A 670 8.24 -12.76 17.74
N ARG A 671 7.12 -12.05 17.50
CA ARG A 671 6.14 -12.37 16.46
C ARG A 671 6.75 -12.31 15.06
N ALA A 672 7.59 -11.32 14.77
CA ALA A 672 8.32 -11.25 13.50
C ALA A 672 9.28 -12.44 13.31
N SER A 673 9.94 -12.88 14.39
CA SER A 673 10.76 -14.09 14.36
C SER A 673 9.95 -15.37 14.19
N PHE A 674 8.77 -15.46 14.81
CA PHE A 674 7.83 -16.57 14.62
C PHE A 674 7.34 -16.67 13.17
N HIS A 675 6.97 -15.53 12.56
CA HIS A 675 6.64 -15.45 11.13
C HIS A 675 7.79 -15.93 10.24
N LYS A 676 9.05 -15.57 10.56
CA LYS A 676 10.24 -16.05 9.84
C LYS A 676 10.44 -17.57 9.95
N PHE A 677 10.21 -18.18 11.12
CA PHE A 677 10.30 -19.64 11.31
C PHE A 677 9.10 -20.42 10.74
N THR A 678 7.96 -19.75 10.54
CA THR A 678 6.78 -20.29 9.83
C THR A 678 6.75 -19.91 8.35
N ALA A 679 7.86 -19.38 7.82
CA ALA A 679 8.07 -18.97 6.43
C ALA A 679 7.14 -17.84 5.90
N LYS A 680 6.44 -17.14 6.79
CA LYS A 680 5.59 -15.97 6.52
C LYS A 680 6.42 -14.68 6.42
N VAL A 681 7.34 -14.63 5.46
CA VAL A 681 8.36 -13.57 5.40
C VAL A 681 7.76 -12.17 5.20
N THR A 682 6.67 -12.06 4.43
CA THR A 682 5.90 -10.81 4.26
C THR A 682 5.32 -10.30 5.58
N ASP A 683 4.76 -11.18 6.41
CA ASP A 683 4.21 -10.82 7.72
C ASP A 683 5.34 -10.42 8.68
N ALA A 684 6.49 -11.09 8.62
CA ALA A 684 7.67 -10.74 9.39
C ALA A 684 8.17 -9.32 9.09
N TRP A 685 8.25 -8.92 7.82
CA TRP A 685 8.68 -7.57 7.41
C TRP A 685 7.73 -6.48 7.95
N HIS A 686 6.42 -6.64 7.77
CA HIS A 686 5.43 -5.70 8.34
C HIS A 686 5.49 -5.66 9.88
N THR A 687 5.71 -6.80 10.53
CA THR A 687 5.80 -6.89 11.99
C THR A 687 7.07 -6.21 12.53
N ILE A 688 8.20 -6.30 11.82
CA ILE A 688 9.42 -5.53 12.12
C ILE A 688 9.17 -4.03 11.99
N ALA A 689 8.49 -3.58 10.93
CA ALA A 689 8.14 -2.16 10.78
C ALA A 689 7.28 -1.65 11.95
N ILE A 690 6.30 -2.43 12.41
CA ILE A 690 5.50 -2.12 13.61
C ILE A 690 6.37 -2.04 14.87
N ALA A 691 7.26 -3.03 15.09
CA ALA A 691 8.18 -3.03 16.22
C ALA A 691 9.13 -1.81 16.22
N ILE A 692 9.57 -1.35 15.04
CA ILE A 692 10.40 -0.16 14.88
C ILE A 692 9.63 1.12 15.22
N ARG A 693 8.35 1.24 14.82
CA ARG A 693 7.51 2.38 15.21
C ARG A 693 7.26 2.39 16.72
N ASP A 694 6.90 1.25 17.31
CA ASP A 694 6.69 1.14 18.76
C ASP A 694 7.97 1.47 19.55
N ALA A 695 9.15 1.10 19.04
CA ALA A 695 10.44 1.47 19.63
C ALA A 695 10.81 2.95 19.41
N GLN A 696 10.42 3.53 18.27
CA GLN A 696 10.61 4.96 17.99
C GLN A 696 9.77 5.83 18.92
N ASP A 697 8.50 5.47 19.17
CA ASP A 697 7.60 6.15 20.10
C ASP A 697 8.08 6.06 21.56
N LEU A 698 8.66 4.91 21.95
CA LEU A 698 9.38 4.75 23.23
C LEU A 698 10.70 5.51 23.32
N GLY A 699 11.10 6.25 22.28
CA GLY A 699 12.33 7.04 22.23
C GLY A 699 13.62 6.22 22.09
N MET A 700 13.54 4.91 21.79
CA MET A 700 14.72 4.02 21.75
C MET A 700 15.70 4.32 20.60
N HIS A 701 15.34 5.26 19.72
CA HIS A 701 16.06 5.60 18.49
C HIS A 701 17.08 6.75 18.64
N ARG A 702 17.15 7.42 19.80
CA ARG A 702 18.05 8.57 20.05
C ARG A 702 18.51 8.62 21.51
N ASP A 703 19.81 8.77 21.74
CA ASP A 703 20.40 8.87 23.09
C ASP A 703 19.83 10.04 23.93
N SER A 704 19.41 11.12 23.27
CA SER A 704 18.76 12.27 23.94
C SER A 704 17.36 11.96 24.49
N LEU A 705 16.83 10.75 24.24
CA LEU A 705 15.56 10.22 24.71
C LEU A 705 15.74 8.95 25.58
N ASP A 706 16.96 8.68 26.04
CA ASP A 706 17.20 7.62 27.02
C ASP A 706 16.55 7.94 28.38
N PRO A 707 16.07 6.92 29.12
CA PRO A 707 15.43 7.10 30.41
C PRO A 707 16.40 7.70 31.45
N LYS A 708 15.83 8.42 32.41
CA LYS A 708 16.52 8.91 33.60
C LYS A 708 16.35 7.91 34.75
N PRO A 709 17.29 7.84 35.70
CA PRO A 709 17.08 7.08 36.94
C PRO A 709 15.89 7.63 37.71
N LYS A 710 15.28 6.78 38.55
CA LYS A 710 14.07 7.11 39.33
C LYS A 710 14.36 8.18 40.40
N ASP A 711 15.61 8.19 40.88
CA ASP A 711 16.13 9.00 41.97
C ASP A 711 17.66 9.15 41.82
N ALA A 712 18.32 9.75 42.82
CA ALA A 712 19.76 10.03 42.80
C ALA A 712 20.64 8.95 43.49
N SER A 713 20.08 7.81 43.89
CA SER A 713 20.85 6.69 44.46
C SER A 713 21.76 6.03 43.42
N LEU A 714 22.84 5.41 43.89
CA LEU A 714 23.77 4.68 43.03
C LEU A 714 23.04 3.49 42.37
N GLU A 715 22.20 2.80 43.14
CA GLU A 715 21.41 1.65 42.72
C GLU A 715 20.46 2.00 41.54
N SER A 716 19.76 3.12 41.64
CA SER A 716 18.84 3.63 40.60
C SER A 716 19.59 4.10 39.35
N ILE A 717 20.77 4.71 39.53
CA ILE A 717 21.67 5.08 38.42
C ILE A 717 22.19 3.85 37.68
N LEU A 718 22.63 2.81 38.41
CA LEU A 718 23.17 1.58 37.83
C LEU A 718 22.08 0.75 37.13
N GLU A 719 20.90 0.59 37.74
CA GLU A 719 19.74 -0.05 37.10
C GLU A 719 19.38 0.64 35.78
N ASN A 720 19.37 1.99 35.77
CA ASN A 720 19.07 2.77 34.58
C ASN A 720 20.15 2.64 33.48
N GLN A 721 21.45 2.51 33.83
CA GLN A 721 22.49 2.22 32.84
C GLN A 721 22.20 0.91 32.10
N TRP A 722 21.84 -0.17 32.81
CA TRP A 722 21.50 -1.44 32.18
C TRP A 722 20.18 -1.38 31.39
N LEU A 723 19.20 -0.60 31.83
CA LEU A 723 17.98 -0.33 31.06
C LEU A 723 18.28 0.34 29.71
N ILE A 724 19.20 1.31 29.70
CA ILE A 724 19.70 1.99 28.49
C ILE A 724 20.39 0.98 27.56
N GLN A 725 21.32 0.16 28.06
CA GLN A 725 21.99 -0.86 27.23
C GLN A 725 21.00 -1.83 26.59
N ARG A 726 19.99 -2.28 27.34
CA ARG A 726 18.93 -3.17 26.84
C ARG A 726 18.06 -2.51 25.77
N ARG A 727 17.70 -1.23 25.93
CA ARG A 727 16.95 -0.46 24.93
C ARG A 727 17.75 -0.31 23.63
N ARG A 728 19.02 0.07 23.73
CA ARG A 728 19.95 0.20 22.59
C ARG A 728 20.15 -1.14 21.87
N ARG A 729 20.35 -2.24 22.61
CA ARG A 729 20.43 -3.61 22.06
C ARG A 729 19.23 -3.93 21.18
N ILE A 730 18.01 -3.72 21.69
CA ILE A 730 16.78 -4.05 20.97
C ILE A 730 16.56 -3.13 19.76
N TYR A 731 16.89 -1.84 19.86
CA TYR A 731 16.77 -0.93 18.70
C TYR A 731 17.76 -1.25 17.57
N ILE A 732 19.03 -1.52 17.92
CA ILE A 732 20.05 -1.92 16.95
C ILE A 732 19.72 -3.27 16.30
N LEU A 733 19.18 -4.23 17.08
CA LEU A 733 18.65 -5.49 16.54
C LEU A 733 17.54 -5.28 15.52
N LEU A 734 16.58 -4.39 15.81
CA LEU A 734 15.49 -4.06 14.89
C LEU A 734 15.99 -3.40 13.60
N ALA A 735 16.91 -2.44 13.69
CA ALA A 735 17.51 -1.79 12.52
C ALA A 735 18.25 -2.81 11.63
N ILE A 736 19.07 -3.68 12.24
CA ILE A 736 19.77 -4.77 11.52
C ILE A 736 18.79 -5.67 10.77
N TRP A 737 17.67 -6.05 11.39
CA TRP A 737 16.63 -6.84 10.73
C TRP A 737 15.98 -6.11 9.55
N ASP A 738 15.64 -4.84 9.72
CA ASP A 738 15.05 -3.98 8.69
C ASP A 738 15.94 -3.90 7.43
N LEU A 739 17.24 -3.66 7.61
CA LEU A 739 18.23 -3.65 6.53
C LEU A 739 18.41 -5.03 5.86
N ASN A 740 18.50 -6.11 6.64
CA ASN A 740 18.63 -7.45 6.07
C ASN A 740 17.37 -7.85 5.28
N CYS A 741 16.17 -7.56 5.79
CA CYS A 741 14.91 -7.79 5.07
C CYS A 741 14.83 -6.95 3.79
N ALA A 742 15.25 -5.67 3.83
CA ALA A 742 15.28 -4.81 2.64
C ALA A 742 16.15 -5.41 1.51
N MET A 743 17.40 -5.78 1.83
CA MET A 743 18.34 -6.33 0.84
C MET A 743 17.97 -7.73 0.31
N ILE A 744 17.37 -8.59 1.14
CA ILE A 744 16.97 -9.96 0.72
C ILE A 744 15.71 -9.93 -0.15
N LEU A 745 14.79 -8.99 0.08
CA LEU A 745 13.46 -8.99 -0.53
C LEU A 745 13.29 -7.97 -1.67
N GLY A 746 14.23 -7.04 -1.86
CA GLY A 746 14.08 -5.94 -2.82
C GLY A 746 12.96 -4.99 -2.39
N ARG A 747 12.98 -4.56 -1.12
CA ARG A 747 11.93 -3.75 -0.49
C ARG A 747 12.55 -2.62 0.35
N PRO A 748 11.86 -1.47 0.52
CA PRO A 748 12.36 -0.38 1.35
C PRO A 748 12.40 -0.76 2.84
N GLY A 749 13.36 -0.16 3.56
CA GLY A 749 13.43 -0.22 5.02
C GLY A 749 12.56 0.84 5.72
N THR A 750 12.34 0.64 7.02
CA THR A 750 11.67 1.55 7.96
C THR A 750 12.65 2.51 8.63
N VAL A 751 13.92 2.12 8.75
CA VAL A 751 14.99 2.89 9.40
C VAL A 751 15.77 3.70 8.37
N ASP A 752 15.76 5.02 8.53
CA ASP A 752 16.69 5.91 7.82
C ASP A 752 18.07 5.83 8.47
N TRP A 753 18.97 5.06 7.85
CA TRP A 753 20.35 4.87 8.30
C TRP A 753 21.26 6.08 8.09
N ASN A 754 20.79 7.13 7.40
CA ASN A 754 21.52 8.39 7.28
C ASN A 754 21.24 9.34 8.45
N GLN A 755 20.21 9.06 9.27
CA GLN A 755 20.00 9.72 10.57
C GLN A 755 20.88 9.10 11.66
N THR A 756 21.20 9.90 12.68
CA THR A 756 21.97 9.44 13.85
C THR A 756 21.20 8.38 14.64
N LEU A 757 21.60 7.13 14.48
CA LEU A 757 21.22 6.01 15.34
C LEU A 757 21.68 6.24 16.79
N PRO A 758 21.09 5.57 17.80
CA PRO A 758 21.59 5.63 19.16
C PRO A 758 22.98 5.01 19.26
N THR A 759 23.76 5.42 20.25
CA THR A 759 25.09 4.85 20.53
C THR A 759 24.96 3.34 20.76
N LEU A 760 25.86 2.57 20.15
CA LEU A 760 25.87 1.11 20.21
C LEU A 760 25.89 0.58 21.66
N PRO A 761 25.27 -0.58 21.93
CA PRO A 761 25.34 -1.21 23.24
C PRO A 761 26.77 -1.66 23.56
N VAL A 762 27.18 -1.54 24.83
CA VAL A 762 28.49 -1.99 25.30
C VAL A 762 28.49 -3.52 25.42
N ASP A 763 29.53 -4.15 24.87
CA ASP A 763 29.79 -5.59 25.03
C ASP A 763 30.33 -5.87 26.45
N ALA A 764 29.40 -6.02 27.39
CA ALA A 764 29.65 -6.20 28.81
C ALA A 764 29.18 -7.60 29.29
N PRO A 765 29.90 -8.25 30.23
CA PRO A 765 29.43 -9.46 30.87
C PRO A 765 28.10 -9.22 31.60
N ILE A 766 27.21 -10.22 31.64
CA ILE A 766 25.92 -10.11 32.32
C ILE A 766 26.17 -10.16 33.84
N PRO A 767 25.81 -9.11 34.61
CA PRO A 767 26.07 -9.07 36.05
C PRO A 767 25.05 -9.91 36.82
N GLN A 768 25.48 -10.47 37.95
CA GLN A 768 24.56 -11.11 38.92
C GLN A 768 23.56 -10.10 39.52
N ASP A 769 23.94 -8.82 39.61
CA ASP A 769 23.11 -7.76 40.16
C ASP A 769 23.35 -6.41 39.45
N ARG A 770 22.35 -5.97 38.67
CA ARG A 770 22.36 -4.70 37.91
C ARG A 770 22.23 -3.45 38.80
N THR A 771 21.85 -3.60 40.07
CA THR A 771 21.82 -2.49 41.05
C THR A 771 23.18 -2.22 41.68
N LYS A 772 24.14 -3.14 41.54
CA LYS A 772 25.47 -3.07 42.19
C LYS A 772 26.65 -3.03 41.22
N MET A 773 26.48 -3.51 39.99
CA MET A 773 27.55 -3.57 38.99
C MET A 773 27.37 -2.50 37.89
N PRO A 774 28.37 -1.66 37.60
CA PRO A 774 28.34 -0.74 36.45
C PRO A 774 28.50 -1.49 35.12
N VAL A 775 28.09 -0.84 34.04
CA VAL A 775 28.35 -1.33 32.67
C VAL A 775 29.83 -1.14 32.35
N VAL A 776 30.58 -2.23 32.30
CA VAL A 776 32.02 -2.25 31.97
C VAL A 776 32.24 -3.15 30.74
N PRO A 777 32.99 -2.72 29.71
CA PRO A 777 33.34 -3.59 28.59
C PRO A 777 34.08 -4.84 29.06
N ARG A 778 33.82 -5.98 28.42
CA ARG A 778 34.54 -7.24 28.67
C ARG A 778 36.04 -7.13 28.34
N SER A 779 36.85 -7.97 28.97
CA SER A 779 38.28 -8.13 28.67
C SER A 779 38.53 -9.02 27.45
N GLU A 780 39.79 -9.20 27.06
CA GLU A 780 40.19 -10.11 25.98
C GLU A 780 40.17 -11.61 26.39
N ASP A 781 40.18 -11.88 27.70
CA ASP A 781 40.05 -13.23 28.28
C ASP A 781 38.59 -13.63 28.51
N ASP A 782 37.68 -12.66 28.61
CA ASP A 782 36.23 -12.89 28.67
C ASP A 782 35.70 -13.37 27.32
N HIS A 783 34.90 -14.44 27.36
CA HIS A 783 34.29 -15.01 26.16
C HIS A 783 33.33 -14.03 25.46
N PRO A 784 33.22 -14.05 24.12
CA PRO A 784 32.19 -13.33 23.39
C PRO A 784 30.77 -13.52 23.96
N THR A 785 30.04 -12.42 24.08
CA THR A 785 28.65 -12.39 24.54
C THR A 785 27.67 -12.33 23.35
N PRO A 786 26.35 -12.50 23.56
CA PRO A 786 25.36 -12.18 22.53
C PRO A 786 25.41 -10.72 22.05
N ILE A 787 26.02 -9.80 22.80
CA ILE A 787 26.28 -8.43 22.36
C ILE A 787 27.44 -8.39 21.36
N THR A 788 28.53 -9.15 21.57
CA THR A 788 29.59 -9.31 20.55
C THR A 788 29.02 -9.79 19.22
N ARG A 789 28.06 -10.73 19.27
CA ARG A 789 27.32 -11.22 18.10
C ARG A 789 26.51 -10.10 17.43
N LEU A 790 25.77 -9.30 18.20
CA LEU A 790 24.96 -8.19 17.67
C LEU A 790 25.84 -7.11 17.01
N LEU A 791 26.93 -6.71 17.67
CA LEU A 791 27.86 -5.70 17.17
C LEU A 791 28.56 -6.16 15.88
N TRP A 792 28.96 -7.43 15.79
CA TRP A 792 29.52 -7.95 14.53
C TRP A 792 28.50 -7.95 13.38
N ASN A 793 27.22 -8.18 13.68
CA ASN A 793 26.14 -8.08 12.69
C ASN A 793 25.89 -6.62 12.24
N TYR A 794 26.07 -5.64 13.14
CA TYR A 794 26.03 -4.21 12.81
C TYR A 794 27.16 -3.81 11.83
N GLU A 795 28.38 -4.30 12.06
CA GLU A 795 29.54 -4.05 11.18
C GLU A 795 29.33 -4.65 9.78
N LEU A 796 28.79 -5.88 9.69
CA LEU A 796 28.40 -6.50 8.41
C LEU A 796 27.29 -5.72 7.68
N GLY A 797 26.44 -4.99 8.42
CA GLY A 797 25.49 -4.04 7.84
C GLY A 797 26.14 -2.79 7.23
N GLY A 798 27.44 -2.56 7.38
CA GLY A 798 28.17 -1.44 6.79
C GLY A 798 28.10 -1.42 5.25
N PRO A 799 28.64 -2.44 4.55
CA PRO A 799 28.56 -2.51 3.09
C PRO A 799 27.13 -2.58 2.55
N LEU A 800 26.20 -3.24 3.25
CA LEU A 800 24.79 -3.30 2.84
C LEU A 800 24.14 -1.91 2.76
N ARG A 801 24.46 -1.00 3.70
CA ARG A 801 24.05 0.41 3.61
C ARG A 801 24.67 1.13 2.39
N ALA A 802 25.92 0.85 2.08
CA ALA A 802 26.60 1.44 0.93
C ALA A 802 26.02 0.96 -0.40
N ILE A 803 25.62 -0.32 -0.49
CA ILE A 803 24.91 -0.88 -1.65
C ILE A 803 23.53 -0.22 -1.79
N GLN A 804 22.74 -0.14 -0.72
CA GLN A 804 21.43 0.52 -0.74
C GLN A 804 21.54 2.00 -1.16
N ASN A 805 22.56 2.72 -0.69
CA ASN A 805 22.81 4.11 -1.11
C ASN A 805 23.36 4.23 -2.57
N LEU A 806 23.91 3.15 -3.14
CA LEU A 806 24.30 3.09 -4.56
C LEU A 806 23.07 2.90 -5.47
N GLU A 807 22.13 2.05 -5.06
CA GLU A 807 20.87 1.77 -5.78
C GLU A 807 19.98 3.02 -5.96
N VAL A 808 20.00 3.96 -4.99
CA VAL A 808 19.22 5.22 -5.02
C VAL A 808 19.49 6.07 -6.28
N GLY A 809 20.67 5.96 -6.88
CA GLY A 809 21.01 6.69 -8.11
C GLY A 809 20.63 6.00 -9.43
N GLY A 810 20.00 4.83 -9.38
CA GLY A 810 19.38 4.15 -10.53
C GLY A 810 20.28 3.21 -11.34
N SER A 811 19.65 2.49 -12.27
CA SER A 811 20.29 1.50 -13.14
C SER A 811 21.14 2.15 -14.23
N TYR A 812 22.43 2.36 -13.91
CA TYR A 812 23.51 2.73 -14.83
C TYR A 812 23.48 4.18 -15.38
N PRO A 813 24.67 4.79 -15.68
CA PRO A 813 26.02 4.34 -15.35
C PRO A 813 26.41 4.75 -13.92
N MET A 814 26.66 3.76 -13.06
CA MET A 814 27.29 4.00 -11.76
C MET A 814 28.81 3.85 -11.86
N ASP A 815 29.51 4.69 -11.09
CA ASP A 815 30.97 4.76 -11.01
C ASP A 815 31.57 3.39 -10.60
N PRO A 816 32.32 2.71 -11.49
CA PRO A 816 32.92 1.42 -11.17
C PRO A 816 33.88 1.47 -9.98
N ALA A 817 34.53 2.62 -9.73
CA ALA A 817 35.43 2.79 -8.59
C ALA A 817 34.68 2.70 -7.26
N LYS A 818 33.39 3.05 -7.20
CA LYS A 818 32.55 2.88 -6.00
C LYS A 818 32.15 1.42 -5.78
N ILE A 819 31.89 0.68 -6.85
CA ILE A 819 31.63 -0.77 -6.76
C ILE A 819 32.89 -1.45 -6.18
N ASP A 820 34.07 -1.06 -6.66
CA ASP A 820 35.34 -1.59 -6.17
C ASP A 820 35.69 -1.11 -4.75
N GLU A 821 35.38 0.14 -4.38
CA GLU A 821 35.50 0.64 -3.01
C GLU A 821 34.62 -0.16 -2.03
N ILE A 822 33.35 -0.39 -2.38
CA ILE A 822 32.43 -1.18 -1.55
C ILE A 822 32.90 -2.65 -1.49
N HIS A 823 33.35 -3.23 -2.60
CA HIS A 823 33.93 -4.59 -2.63
C HIS A 823 35.13 -4.69 -1.69
N GLN A 824 36.08 -3.76 -1.79
CA GLN A 824 37.24 -3.70 -0.89
C GLN A 824 36.82 -3.43 0.57
N SER A 825 35.74 -2.71 0.82
CA SER A 825 35.19 -2.56 2.18
C SER A 825 34.72 -3.90 2.75
N ILE A 826 34.08 -4.76 1.93
CA ILE A 826 33.67 -6.11 2.32
C ILE A 826 34.90 -6.97 2.62
N LEU A 827 35.88 -7.05 1.70
CA LEU A 827 37.12 -7.81 1.92
C LEU A 827 37.91 -7.35 3.17
N ASN A 828 37.81 -6.06 3.54
CA ASN A 828 38.44 -5.55 4.75
C ASN A 828 37.65 -5.82 6.04
N LEU A 829 36.38 -6.27 5.97
CA LEU A 829 35.66 -6.79 7.12
C LEU A 829 36.14 -8.20 7.52
N ASP A 830 36.53 -9.05 6.58
CA ASP A 830 37.03 -10.41 6.91
C ASP A 830 38.24 -10.36 7.85
N LYS A 831 39.11 -9.36 7.69
CA LYS A 831 40.26 -9.09 8.56
C LYS A 831 39.86 -8.67 10.00
N LYS A 832 38.63 -8.18 10.20
CA LYS A 832 38.10 -7.66 11.47
C LYS A 832 37.21 -8.65 12.23
N ILE A 833 36.80 -9.76 11.62
CA ILE A 833 35.88 -10.71 12.25
C ILE A 833 36.44 -11.22 13.59
N PRO A 834 35.62 -11.23 14.67
CA PRO A 834 36.03 -11.80 15.96
C PRO A 834 36.52 -13.24 15.82
N ALA A 835 37.65 -13.58 16.45
CA ALA A 835 38.34 -14.84 16.19
C ALA A 835 37.46 -16.07 16.43
N SER A 836 36.57 -16.05 17.43
CA SER A 836 35.63 -17.14 17.72
C SER A 836 34.53 -17.33 16.66
N PHE A 837 34.26 -16.31 15.85
CA PHE A 837 33.23 -16.30 14.80
C PHE A 837 33.81 -16.59 13.40
N ARG A 838 35.12 -16.84 13.27
CA ARG A 838 35.73 -17.25 12.00
C ARG A 838 35.25 -18.63 11.59
N MET A 839 35.03 -18.83 10.29
CA MET A 839 34.87 -20.18 9.72
C MET A 839 36.22 -20.89 9.62
N GLU A 840 37.27 -20.17 9.24
CA GLU A 840 38.61 -20.70 8.99
C GLU A 840 39.56 -20.26 10.12
N ASN A 841 40.23 -21.23 10.75
CA ASN A 841 41.03 -21.06 11.97
C ASN A 841 40.31 -20.28 13.12
N PRO A 842 39.16 -20.79 13.63
CA PRO A 842 38.45 -20.18 14.76
C PRO A 842 39.23 -20.25 16.08
N ASP A 843 39.01 -19.24 16.92
CA ASP A 843 39.31 -19.34 18.35
C ASP A 843 38.25 -20.21 19.04
N THR A 844 38.63 -21.44 19.36
CA THR A 844 37.80 -22.46 19.99
C THR A 844 37.97 -22.56 21.51
N ARG A 845 38.72 -21.63 22.15
CA ARG A 845 39.04 -21.68 23.60
C ARG A 845 37.82 -21.94 24.47
N TRP A 846 36.67 -21.38 24.12
CA TRP A 846 35.44 -21.43 24.90
C TRP A 846 34.42 -22.47 24.40
N ASP A 847 34.61 -23.11 23.24
CA ASP A 847 33.62 -24.01 22.59
C ASP A 847 33.12 -25.17 23.48
N HIS A 848 33.88 -25.51 24.53
CA HIS A 848 33.57 -26.56 25.49
C HIS A 848 32.61 -26.13 26.61
N LEU A 849 32.29 -24.84 26.74
CA LEU A 849 31.38 -24.32 27.76
C LEU A 849 29.91 -24.47 27.33
N PRO A 850 29.00 -24.99 28.19
CA PRO A 850 27.59 -25.17 27.86
C PRO A 850 26.87 -23.89 27.40
N GLU A 851 27.24 -22.74 27.97
CA GLU A 851 26.68 -21.42 27.69
C GLU A 851 27.08 -20.85 26.31
N THR A 852 28.12 -21.39 25.67
CA THR A 852 28.64 -20.95 24.36
C THR A 852 28.37 -21.96 23.23
N HIS A 853 27.47 -22.94 23.43
CA HIS A 853 27.05 -23.93 22.42
C HIS A 853 26.65 -23.34 21.05
N TRP A 854 26.27 -22.06 21.02
CA TRP A 854 25.91 -21.31 19.81
C TRP A 854 27.11 -20.85 18.97
N TYR A 855 28.35 -20.91 19.47
CA TYR A 855 29.54 -20.42 18.76
C TYR A 855 29.73 -21.09 17.38
N PRO A 856 29.72 -22.43 17.24
CA PRO A 856 29.97 -23.08 15.95
C PRO A 856 28.93 -22.70 14.89
N ALA A 857 27.64 -22.63 15.26
CA ALA A 857 26.57 -22.23 14.37
C ALA A 857 26.74 -20.78 13.84
N ASN A 858 27.31 -19.89 14.65
CA ASN A 858 27.51 -18.50 14.24
C ASN A 858 28.68 -18.33 13.25
N ARG A 859 29.66 -19.25 13.23
CA ARG A 859 30.77 -19.23 12.24
C ARG A 859 30.23 -19.34 10.81
N PHE A 860 29.39 -20.33 10.56
CA PHE A 860 28.73 -20.54 9.27
C PHE A 860 27.76 -19.40 8.93
N TYR A 861 26.98 -18.95 9.91
CA TYR A 861 26.03 -17.84 9.73
C TYR A 861 26.73 -16.54 9.28
N PHE A 862 27.82 -16.14 9.95
CA PHE A 862 28.53 -14.92 9.60
C PHE A 862 29.30 -15.02 8.29
N ALA A 863 29.89 -16.19 7.98
CA ALA A 863 30.45 -16.43 6.66
C ALA A 863 29.38 -16.31 5.56
N SER A 864 28.19 -16.88 5.77
CA SER A 864 27.07 -16.80 4.81
C SER A 864 26.55 -15.37 4.62
N LEU A 865 26.60 -14.49 5.63
CA LEU A 865 26.26 -13.07 5.48
C LEU A 865 27.36 -12.25 4.80
N HIS A 866 28.62 -12.60 5.01
CA HIS A 866 29.75 -11.99 4.30
C HIS A 866 29.68 -12.29 2.79
N GLU A 867 29.46 -13.56 2.42
CA GLU A 867 29.27 -13.95 1.01
C GLU A 867 28.00 -13.32 0.40
N PHE A 868 26.88 -13.28 1.15
CA PHE A 868 25.68 -12.57 0.72
C PHE A 868 25.94 -11.08 0.43
N SER A 869 26.83 -10.43 1.18
CA SER A 869 27.18 -9.01 0.94
C SER A 869 27.89 -8.81 -0.42
N LYS A 870 28.75 -9.74 -0.83
CA LYS A 870 29.34 -9.74 -2.18
C LYS A 870 28.29 -10.06 -3.25
N MET A 871 27.43 -11.06 -3.02
CA MET A 871 26.33 -11.38 -3.93
C MET A 871 25.39 -10.18 -4.13
N ALA A 872 25.02 -9.46 -3.08
CA ALA A 872 24.17 -8.27 -3.15
C ALA A 872 24.85 -7.13 -3.94
N LEU A 873 26.14 -6.87 -3.71
CA LEU A 873 26.90 -5.86 -4.44
C LEU A 873 26.96 -6.14 -5.94
N HIS A 874 27.26 -7.38 -6.34
CA HIS A 874 27.55 -7.70 -7.75
C HIS A 874 26.32 -8.10 -8.57
N ARG A 875 25.21 -8.51 -7.94
CA ARG A 875 23.96 -8.95 -8.61
C ARG A 875 23.42 -7.96 -9.65
N PRO A 876 23.35 -6.63 -9.42
CA PRO A 876 22.87 -5.68 -10.43
C PRO A 876 23.79 -5.56 -11.67
N PHE A 877 25.04 -6.02 -11.56
CA PHE A 877 26.10 -5.75 -12.53
C PHE A 877 26.57 -6.99 -13.30
N VAL A 878 26.02 -8.19 -13.03
CA VAL A 878 26.44 -9.42 -13.75
C VAL A 878 26.20 -9.34 -15.26
N PHE A 879 25.18 -8.61 -15.70
CA PHE A 879 24.82 -8.48 -17.12
C PHE A 879 25.80 -7.58 -17.91
N ASN A 880 26.44 -6.61 -17.24
CA ASN A 880 27.25 -5.56 -17.88
C ASN A 880 28.74 -5.58 -17.49
N ARG A 881 29.13 -6.16 -16.35
CA ARG A 881 30.51 -6.16 -15.84
C ARG A 881 31.08 -7.57 -15.63
N LEU A 882 32.23 -7.85 -16.26
CA LEU A 882 32.91 -9.16 -16.19
C LEU A 882 33.40 -9.46 -14.76
N GLU A 883 34.02 -8.51 -14.07
CA GLU A 883 34.53 -8.73 -12.71
C GLU A 883 33.38 -9.05 -11.74
N SER A 884 32.20 -8.43 -11.93
CA SER A 884 31.01 -8.76 -11.16
C SER A 884 30.49 -10.17 -11.43
N ARG A 885 30.73 -10.76 -12.62
CA ARG A 885 30.41 -12.18 -12.87
C ARG A 885 31.38 -13.11 -12.14
N VAL A 886 32.67 -12.81 -12.13
CA VAL A 886 33.69 -13.57 -11.35
C VAL A 886 33.29 -13.62 -9.87
N GLU A 887 33.09 -12.45 -9.26
CA GLU A 887 32.77 -12.35 -7.83
C GLU A 887 31.38 -12.93 -7.49
N ALA A 888 30.39 -12.78 -8.37
CA ALA A 888 29.09 -13.44 -8.20
C ALA A 888 29.19 -14.98 -8.26
N ILE A 889 30.03 -15.54 -9.16
CA ILE A 889 30.28 -16.99 -9.21
C ILE A 889 30.96 -17.46 -7.92
N HIS A 890 32.05 -16.80 -7.52
CA HIS A 890 32.82 -17.18 -6.32
C HIS A 890 31.99 -17.09 -5.04
N ALA A 891 31.26 -15.99 -4.83
CA ALA A 891 30.43 -15.81 -3.65
C ALA A 891 29.22 -16.76 -3.61
N SER A 892 28.62 -17.07 -4.76
CA SER A 892 27.52 -18.05 -4.83
C SER A 892 28.03 -19.46 -4.51
N LEU A 893 29.17 -19.87 -5.06
CA LEU A 893 29.78 -21.19 -4.78
C LEU A 893 30.20 -21.33 -3.30
N LYS A 894 30.87 -20.32 -2.72
CA LYS A 894 31.24 -20.33 -1.29
C LYS A 894 30.00 -20.34 -0.40
N THR A 895 28.93 -19.62 -0.77
CA THR A 895 27.63 -19.69 -0.06
C THR A 895 27.04 -21.10 -0.10
N LEU A 896 27.01 -21.76 -1.26
CA LEU A 896 26.44 -23.11 -1.39
C LEU A 896 27.27 -24.18 -0.67
N GLU A 897 28.58 -23.98 -0.56
CA GLU A 897 29.50 -24.77 0.27
C GLU A 897 29.23 -24.58 1.78
N ILE A 898 29.12 -23.34 2.24
CA ILE A 898 28.73 -23.01 3.63
C ILE A 898 27.35 -23.60 3.98
N GLN A 899 26.36 -23.47 3.09
CA GLN A 899 25.02 -24.02 3.29
C GLN A 899 24.97 -25.55 3.25
N LYS A 900 25.93 -26.23 2.59
CA LYS A 900 26.10 -27.68 2.71
C LYS A 900 26.58 -28.06 4.11
N MET A 901 27.71 -27.50 4.55
CA MET A 901 28.28 -27.77 5.88
C MET A 901 27.29 -27.43 7.01
N THR A 902 26.53 -26.35 6.85
CA THR A 902 25.48 -25.94 7.79
C THR A 902 24.34 -26.97 7.85
N PHE A 903 23.92 -27.53 6.72
CA PHE A 903 22.85 -28.53 6.68
C PHE A 903 23.29 -29.89 7.26
N GLU A 904 24.50 -30.35 6.90
CA GLU A 904 25.08 -31.60 7.40
C GLU A 904 25.31 -31.59 8.93
N GLY A 905 25.53 -30.41 9.51
CA GLY A 905 25.72 -30.22 10.95
C GLY A 905 24.46 -29.94 11.78
N LEU A 906 23.26 -29.88 11.18
CA LEU A 906 22.02 -29.49 11.88
C LEU A 906 21.04 -30.66 12.08
N PRO A 907 20.42 -30.80 13.27
CA PRO A 907 19.38 -31.80 13.50
C PRO A 907 18.09 -31.47 12.73
N PRO A 908 17.23 -32.47 12.42
CA PRO A 908 16.00 -32.27 11.63
C PRO A 908 15.01 -31.23 12.16
N ASP A 909 15.04 -30.95 13.47
CA ASP A 909 14.17 -29.95 14.10
C ASP A 909 14.66 -28.51 13.87
N SER A 910 15.88 -28.33 13.37
CA SER A 910 16.43 -27.03 12.93
C SER A 910 16.15 -26.69 11.47
N TRP A 911 15.53 -27.58 10.68
CA TRP A 911 15.29 -27.37 9.24
C TRP A 911 14.26 -26.25 8.93
N ARG A 912 13.58 -25.72 9.94
CA ARG A 912 12.76 -24.49 9.87
C ARG A 912 13.59 -23.19 9.73
N ASN A 913 14.91 -23.27 9.81
CA ASN A 913 15.78 -22.09 9.73
C ASN A 913 15.77 -21.45 8.33
N PHE A 914 15.24 -20.24 8.24
CA PHE A 914 15.17 -19.43 7.01
C PHE A 914 16.53 -19.26 6.29
N MET A 915 17.66 -19.27 7.01
CA MET A 915 19.01 -19.21 6.41
C MET A 915 19.25 -20.34 5.39
N LEU A 916 18.80 -21.57 5.71
CA LEU A 916 18.98 -22.75 4.85
C LEU A 916 18.24 -22.59 3.51
N PHE A 917 17.14 -21.85 3.52
CA PHE A 917 16.37 -21.53 2.32
C PHE A 917 17.03 -20.40 1.52
N PHE A 918 17.02 -19.16 2.03
CA PHE A 918 17.27 -17.99 1.16
C PHE A 918 18.69 -17.96 0.60
N ALA A 919 19.69 -18.28 1.43
CA ALA A 919 21.09 -18.24 1.00
C ALA A 919 21.38 -19.33 -0.05
N SER A 920 20.69 -20.47 0.01
CA SER A 920 20.73 -21.49 -1.05
C SER A 920 20.04 -21.03 -2.33
N PHE A 921 18.86 -20.41 -2.20
CA PHE A 921 18.02 -20.05 -3.34
C PHE A 921 18.59 -18.88 -4.13
N ASP A 922 18.90 -17.76 -3.46
CA ASP A 922 19.51 -16.59 -4.10
C ASP A 922 20.85 -16.94 -4.78
N ALA A 923 21.67 -17.82 -4.18
CA ALA A 923 22.95 -18.24 -4.74
C ALA A 923 22.78 -19.11 -6.00
N ILE A 924 21.86 -20.07 -6.03
CA ILE A 924 21.60 -20.85 -7.26
C ILE A 924 21.05 -19.96 -8.37
N VAL A 925 20.11 -19.07 -8.06
CA VAL A 925 19.50 -18.21 -9.10
C VAL A 925 20.54 -17.26 -9.69
N LEU A 926 21.36 -16.61 -8.86
CA LEU A 926 22.46 -15.75 -9.32
C LEU A 926 23.47 -16.53 -10.17
N LEU A 927 23.95 -17.69 -9.68
CA LEU A 927 24.93 -18.53 -10.37
C LEU A 927 24.40 -19.08 -11.71
N ALA A 928 23.13 -19.49 -11.75
CA ALA A 928 22.51 -19.99 -12.96
C ALA A 928 22.24 -18.89 -13.99
N SER A 929 21.80 -17.69 -13.58
CA SER A 929 21.63 -16.56 -14.51
C SER A 929 22.95 -16.15 -15.16
N VAL A 930 24.09 -16.23 -14.44
CA VAL A 930 25.41 -16.02 -15.04
C VAL A 930 25.72 -17.09 -16.08
N TYR A 931 25.64 -18.38 -15.72
CA TYR A 931 26.00 -19.45 -16.67
C TYR A 931 25.02 -19.66 -17.82
N ILE A 932 23.74 -19.28 -17.68
CA ILE A 932 22.78 -19.36 -18.80
C ILE A 932 23.08 -18.26 -19.83
N LEU A 933 23.51 -17.07 -19.41
CA LEU A 933 23.79 -15.97 -20.35
C LEU A 933 25.22 -15.98 -20.89
N PHE A 934 26.17 -16.45 -20.08
CA PHE A 934 27.60 -16.47 -20.41
C PHE A 934 28.22 -17.90 -20.34
N PRO A 935 27.63 -18.93 -20.99
CA PRO A 935 28.02 -20.35 -20.83
C PRO A 935 29.40 -20.74 -21.39
N ARG A 936 30.20 -19.76 -21.83
CA ARG A 936 31.59 -19.92 -22.27
C ARG A 936 32.59 -19.23 -21.33
N GLU A 937 32.11 -18.41 -20.40
CA GLU A 937 32.95 -17.82 -19.36
C GLU A 937 33.07 -18.80 -18.17
N HIS A 938 34.21 -18.77 -17.49
CA HIS A 938 34.45 -19.48 -16.22
C HIS A 938 34.12 -20.98 -16.21
N THR A 939 34.33 -21.66 -17.34
CA THR A 939 34.06 -23.09 -17.51
C THR A 939 34.74 -23.98 -16.46
N GLU A 940 35.85 -23.53 -15.87
CA GLU A 940 36.60 -24.20 -14.82
C GLU A 940 35.81 -24.48 -13.52
N TYR A 941 34.68 -23.81 -13.26
CA TYR A 941 33.80 -24.13 -12.12
C TYR A 941 32.48 -24.83 -12.53
N THR A 942 32.36 -25.29 -13.79
CA THR A 942 31.13 -25.92 -14.30
C THR A 942 30.74 -27.16 -13.51
N ASP A 943 31.69 -28.07 -13.28
CA ASP A 943 31.43 -29.35 -12.59
C ASP A 943 31.02 -29.12 -11.13
N LYS A 944 31.72 -28.23 -10.42
CA LYS A 944 31.37 -27.82 -9.05
C LYS A 944 30.00 -27.13 -8.99
N THR A 945 29.62 -26.38 -10.03
CA THR A 945 28.28 -25.77 -10.14
C THR A 945 27.20 -26.84 -10.32
N ILE A 946 27.42 -27.84 -11.19
CA ILE A 946 26.52 -28.98 -11.38
C ILE A 946 26.33 -29.77 -10.07
N GLU A 947 27.40 -29.95 -9.30
CA GLU A 947 27.41 -30.64 -8.01
C GLU A 947 26.60 -29.88 -6.93
N HIS A 948 26.86 -28.59 -6.71
CA HIS A 948 26.08 -27.78 -5.77
C HIS A 948 24.59 -27.63 -6.15
N PHE A 949 24.27 -27.67 -7.45
CA PHE A 949 22.89 -27.67 -7.92
C PHE A 949 22.14 -28.96 -7.53
N GLN A 950 22.80 -30.12 -7.61
CA GLN A 950 22.23 -31.40 -7.16
C GLN A 950 22.00 -31.40 -5.65
N TRP A 951 23.03 -31.11 -4.85
CA TRP A 951 22.93 -31.07 -3.39
C TRP A 951 21.88 -30.08 -2.86
N THR A 952 21.62 -28.99 -3.58
CA THR A 952 20.60 -28.01 -3.18
C THR A 952 19.18 -28.49 -3.51
N ILE A 953 18.98 -29.21 -4.63
CA ILE A 953 17.71 -29.88 -4.92
C ILE A 953 17.44 -30.96 -3.86
N GLU A 954 18.45 -31.78 -3.52
CA GLU A 954 18.36 -32.80 -2.47
C GLU A 954 18.01 -32.18 -1.11
N ARG A 955 18.75 -31.14 -0.69
CA ARG A 955 18.48 -30.38 0.55
C ARG A 955 17.07 -29.78 0.55
N PHE A 956 16.62 -29.20 -0.56
CA PHE A 956 15.27 -28.62 -0.65
C PHE A 956 14.18 -29.69 -0.66
N SER A 957 14.46 -30.89 -1.19
CA SER A 957 13.57 -32.05 -1.06
C SER A 957 13.47 -32.52 0.39
N ALA A 958 14.59 -32.58 1.12
CA ALA A 958 14.62 -32.99 2.52
C ALA A 958 13.90 -32.01 3.47
N ILE A 959 13.99 -30.69 3.25
CA ILE A 959 13.37 -29.70 4.16
C ILE A 959 11.94 -29.27 3.77
N GLN A 960 11.41 -29.67 2.61
CA GLN A 960 10.14 -29.15 2.08
C GLN A 960 8.92 -29.32 2.99
N GLU A 961 8.91 -30.35 3.84
CA GLU A 961 7.78 -30.64 4.76
C GLU A 961 7.72 -29.64 5.92
N ARG A 962 8.88 -29.12 6.34
CA ARG A 962 9.03 -28.18 7.46
C ARG A 962 9.30 -26.75 7.01
N ASN A 963 9.68 -26.54 5.75
CA ASN A 963 9.98 -25.24 5.15
C ASN A 963 9.13 -25.02 3.87
N PRO A 964 7.97 -24.34 3.97
CA PRO A 964 7.09 -24.10 2.83
C PRO A 964 7.72 -23.39 1.64
N LEU A 965 8.71 -22.50 1.85
CA LEU A 965 9.40 -21.81 0.76
C LEU A 965 10.28 -22.76 -0.06
N ALA A 966 10.95 -23.72 0.61
CA ALA A 966 11.70 -24.76 -0.10
C ALA A 966 10.79 -25.64 -0.96
N LYS A 967 9.54 -25.88 -0.52
CA LYS A 967 8.51 -26.57 -1.31
C LYS A 967 8.10 -25.76 -2.55
N SER A 968 7.74 -24.49 -2.38
CA SER A 968 7.37 -23.60 -3.51
C SER A 968 8.49 -23.44 -4.53
N ALA A 969 9.74 -23.31 -4.07
CA ALA A 969 10.91 -23.13 -4.91
C ALA A 969 11.28 -24.35 -5.79
N GLN A 970 10.75 -25.56 -5.52
CA GLN A 970 11.22 -26.75 -6.23
C GLN A 970 10.94 -26.71 -7.75
N GLY A 971 9.79 -26.20 -8.17
CA GLY A 971 9.47 -26.06 -9.61
C GLY A 971 10.47 -25.14 -10.30
N VAL A 972 10.74 -23.99 -9.66
CA VAL A 972 11.69 -22.97 -10.11
C VAL A 972 13.10 -23.55 -10.22
N LEU A 973 13.59 -24.23 -9.18
CA LEU A 973 14.91 -24.88 -9.18
C LEU A 973 15.06 -25.92 -10.30
N ARG A 974 14.07 -26.80 -10.48
CA ARG A 974 14.08 -27.80 -11.57
C ARG A 974 14.15 -27.11 -12.95
N ALA A 975 13.37 -26.06 -13.17
CA ALA A 975 13.33 -25.31 -14.43
C ALA A 975 14.63 -24.53 -14.72
N ILE A 976 15.26 -23.97 -13.69
CA ILE A 976 16.57 -23.30 -13.79
C ILE A 976 17.68 -24.31 -14.14
N VAL A 977 17.77 -25.40 -13.38
CA VAL A 977 18.84 -26.41 -13.56
C VAL A 977 18.72 -27.11 -14.92
N ALA A 978 17.50 -27.28 -15.44
CA ALA A 978 17.27 -27.76 -16.81
C ALA A 978 17.80 -26.78 -17.89
N ARG A 979 17.55 -25.47 -17.74
CA ARG A 979 18.07 -24.43 -18.65
C ARG A 979 19.59 -24.36 -18.61
N PHE A 980 20.18 -24.36 -17.41
CA PHE A 980 21.64 -24.38 -17.21
C PHE A 980 22.31 -25.59 -17.89
N LYS A 981 21.81 -26.81 -17.67
CA LYS A 981 22.34 -28.01 -18.36
C LYS A 981 22.27 -27.87 -19.89
N ARG A 982 21.19 -27.31 -20.44
CA ARG A 982 21.07 -27.06 -21.89
C ARG A 982 22.07 -26.01 -22.39
N ALA A 983 22.30 -24.95 -21.63
CA ALA A 983 23.27 -23.89 -21.94
C ALA A 983 24.69 -24.45 -22.09
N MET A 984 25.16 -25.18 -21.06
CA MET A 984 26.51 -25.78 -21.07
C MET A 984 26.67 -26.81 -22.18
N ASN A 985 25.66 -27.67 -22.41
CA ASN A 985 25.70 -28.66 -23.49
C ASN A 985 25.79 -28.00 -24.88
N LYS A 986 25.02 -26.94 -25.16
CA LYS A 986 25.15 -26.20 -26.44
C LYS A 986 26.51 -25.49 -26.56
N ALA A 987 27.04 -24.93 -25.47
CA ALA A 987 28.34 -24.25 -25.48
C ALA A 987 29.50 -25.22 -25.77
N GLN A 988 29.51 -26.41 -25.14
CA GLN A 988 30.46 -27.49 -25.42
C GLN A 988 30.33 -28.04 -26.85
N ALA A 989 29.10 -28.13 -27.38
CA ALA A 989 28.84 -28.53 -28.77
C ALA A 989 29.19 -27.43 -29.81
N GLY A 990 29.72 -26.29 -29.38
CA GLY A 990 30.14 -25.19 -30.27
C GLY A 990 29.01 -24.38 -30.90
N SER A 991 27.73 -24.72 -30.65
CA SER A 991 26.56 -24.24 -31.42
C SER A 991 25.99 -22.89 -31.01
N LEU A 992 26.69 -22.13 -30.15
CA LEU A 992 26.39 -20.72 -29.86
C LEU A 992 27.24 -19.78 -30.74
N PRO A 993 26.69 -18.64 -31.20
CA PRO A 993 27.49 -17.49 -31.60
C PRO A 993 28.45 -17.05 -30.49
N SER A 994 29.61 -16.51 -30.84
CA SER A 994 30.47 -15.81 -29.88
C SER A 994 29.96 -14.39 -29.68
N LEU A 995 29.84 -13.93 -28.44
CA LEU A 995 29.66 -12.50 -28.14
C LEU A 995 30.96 -11.77 -28.50
N VAL A 996 31.01 -11.15 -29.68
CA VAL A 996 32.17 -10.37 -30.12
C VAL A 996 32.05 -8.98 -29.51
N THR A 997 32.82 -8.71 -28.45
CA THR A 997 32.94 -7.38 -27.86
C THR A 997 33.59 -6.43 -28.86
N SER A 998 32.81 -5.49 -29.41
CA SER A 998 33.29 -4.47 -30.35
C SER A 998 34.11 -3.38 -29.64
N SER A 999 35.36 -3.72 -29.30
CA SER A 999 36.36 -2.76 -28.83
C SER A 999 36.74 -1.80 -29.97
N SER A 1000 36.33 -0.55 -29.84
CA SER A 1000 36.39 0.47 -30.91
C SER A 1000 37.69 1.27 -30.91
N GLU A 1001 38.82 0.62 -31.24
CA GLU A 1001 40.09 1.32 -31.51
C GLU A 1001 40.34 1.53 -33.02
N GLY A 1002 40.50 2.80 -33.42
CA GLY A 1002 41.50 3.18 -34.42
C GLY A 1002 41.11 3.25 -35.91
N SER A 1003 40.82 4.49 -36.36
CA SER A 1003 41.31 5.08 -37.62
C SER A 1003 40.80 4.63 -39.01
N ILE A 1004 40.30 5.64 -39.76
CA ILE A 1004 40.67 5.96 -41.17
C ILE A 1004 40.27 4.88 -42.22
N LYS A 1005 39.34 5.12 -43.16
CA LYS A 1005 39.30 6.25 -44.12
C LYS A 1005 37.93 6.36 -44.80
N ALA A 1006 37.60 7.53 -45.35
CA ALA A 1006 36.43 7.67 -46.23
C ALA A 1006 36.71 7.16 -47.65
N ASN A 1007 35.67 6.66 -48.33
CA ASN A 1007 35.45 6.98 -49.73
C ASN A 1007 33.95 6.97 -50.08
N VAL A 1008 33.61 7.59 -51.21
CA VAL A 1008 32.24 7.79 -51.71
C VAL A 1008 31.98 6.83 -52.87
N ASP A 1009 30.80 6.19 -52.95
CA ASP A 1009 29.91 6.35 -54.10
C ASP A 1009 28.49 5.76 -53.92
N SER A 1010 27.61 6.12 -54.84
CA SER A 1010 26.17 5.80 -54.86
C SER A 1010 25.82 4.50 -55.61
N THR A 1011 24.73 3.82 -55.23
CA THR A 1011 23.58 3.53 -56.11
C THR A 1011 22.48 2.70 -55.43
N THR A 1012 21.22 3.08 -55.66
CA THR A 1012 20.04 2.22 -55.52
C THR A 1012 19.65 1.64 -56.88
N PRO A 1013 19.18 0.38 -56.93
CA PRO A 1013 18.09 0.04 -57.84
C PRO A 1013 16.94 -0.72 -57.16
N SER A 1014 15.78 -0.73 -57.79
CA SER A 1014 14.51 -1.23 -57.25
C SER A 1014 14.11 -2.61 -57.79
N SER A 1015 13.44 -3.40 -56.93
CA SER A 1015 12.35 -4.36 -57.26
C SER A 1015 12.52 -5.35 -58.44
N SER A 1016 12.48 -6.67 -58.15
CA SER A 1016 11.39 -7.56 -58.61
C SER A 1016 11.51 -9.04 -58.17
N SER A 1017 10.47 -9.50 -57.46
CA SER A 1017 9.78 -10.81 -57.56
C SER A 1017 10.51 -12.18 -57.65
N LEU A 1018 9.98 -13.11 -56.82
CA LEU A 1018 9.78 -14.56 -57.06
C LEU A 1018 10.96 -15.56 -56.90
N GLY A 1019 10.87 -16.34 -55.81
CA GLY A 1019 10.53 -17.76 -55.95
C GLY A 1019 11.65 -18.80 -55.82
N GLY A 1020 11.87 -19.30 -54.61
CA GLY A 1020 12.65 -20.52 -54.35
C GLY A 1020 12.47 -21.00 -52.92
N SER A 1021 11.95 -22.22 -52.73
CA SER A 1021 11.61 -22.77 -51.41
C SER A 1021 12.60 -23.83 -50.94
N GLU A 1022 13.41 -23.52 -49.92
CA GLU A 1022 14.08 -24.54 -49.09
C GLU A 1022 13.64 -24.37 -47.63
N PHE A 1023 12.50 -24.98 -47.32
CA PHE A 1023 11.94 -25.00 -45.97
C PHE A 1023 12.68 -26.06 -45.14
N SER A 1024 13.73 -25.65 -44.44
CA SER A 1024 14.53 -26.55 -43.59
C SER A 1024 14.67 -25.98 -42.17
N GLY A 1025 14.28 -26.80 -41.18
CA GLY A 1025 14.54 -26.62 -39.75
C GLY A 1025 14.18 -25.28 -39.10
N LEU A 1026 13.08 -25.22 -38.34
CA LEU A 1026 12.98 -24.25 -37.24
C LEU A 1026 13.97 -24.63 -36.12
N ASP A 1027 15.25 -24.25 -36.27
CA ASP A 1027 16.13 -24.20 -35.10
C ASP A 1027 15.70 -23.00 -34.24
N THR A 1028 15.30 -23.30 -33.00
CA THR A 1028 14.94 -22.28 -32.00
C THR A 1028 16.23 -21.61 -31.53
N THR A 1029 16.61 -20.59 -32.31
CA THR A 1029 17.90 -19.92 -32.22
C THR A 1029 18.08 -19.29 -30.85
N TRP A 1030 19.24 -19.56 -30.26
CA TRP A 1030 19.63 -19.07 -28.94
C TRP A 1030 20.10 -17.62 -29.08
N ILE A 1031 19.16 -16.70 -29.28
CA ILE A 1031 19.43 -15.27 -29.44
C ILE A 1031 19.81 -14.71 -28.06
N VAL A 1032 21.09 -14.42 -27.87
CA VAL A 1032 21.55 -13.65 -26.70
C VAL A 1032 21.02 -12.22 -26.86
N PRO A 1033 20.42 -11.59 -25.83
CA PRO A 1033 19.97 -10.20 -25.92
C PRO A 1033 21.09 -9.23 -26.30
N SER A 1034 20.71 -8.10 -26.90
CA SER A 1034 21.66 -7.01 -27.19
C SER A 1034 22.27 -6.46 -25.90
N ALA A 1035 23.44 -5.82 -26.01
CA ALA A 1035 24.08 -5.15 -24.87
C ALA A 1035 23.15 -4.10 -24.23
N ASP A 1036 22.36 -3.39 -25.04
CA ASP A 1036 21.41 -2.39 -24.56
C ASP A 1036 20.25 -3.04 -23.78
N ASN A 1037 19.73 -4.19 -24.23
CA ASN A 1037 18.73 -4.97 -23.48
C ASN A 1037 19.30 -5.52 -22.16
N LEU A 1038 20.59 -5.89 -22.12
CA LEU A 1038 21.27 -6.32 -20.90
C LEU A 1038 21.58 -5.16 -19.94
N ASN A 1039 21.73 -3.93 -20.45
CA ASN A 1039 21.92 -2.72 -19.64
C ASN A 1039 20.60 -2.19 -19.05
N ALA A 1040 19.47 -2.39 -19.74
CA ALA A 1040 18.13 -1.97 -19.30
C ALA A 1040 17.50 -2.91 -18.24
N MET A 1041 18.14 -4.03 -17.92
CA MET A 1041 17.63 -5.06 -17.01
C MET A 1041 17.39 -4.56 -15.58
N ALA A 1042 16.22 -4.89 -15.03
CA ALA A 1042 15.91 -4.66 -13.62
C ALA A 1042 16.75 -5.56 -12.68
N PRO A 1043 17.27 -5.05 -11.55
CA PRO A 1043 17.84 -5.88 -10.49
C PRO A 1043 16.81 -6.87 -9.95
N PHE A 1044 17.16 -8.16 -9.96
CA PHE A 1044 16.27 -9.25 -9.54
C PHE A 1044 16.49 -9.62 -8.06
N PHE A 1045 15.46 -10.14 -7.39
CA PHE A 1045 15.53 -10.45 -5.97
C PHE A 1045 14.90 -11.82 -5.72
N PRO A 1046 15.64 -12.94 -5.90
CA PRO A 1046 15.01 -14.27 -6.05
C PRO A 1046 14.06 -14.64 -4.91
N THR A 1047 14.49 -14.48 -3.66
CA THR A 1047 13.63 -14.70 -2.49
C THR A 1047 12.46 -13.71 -2.43
N GLY A 1048 12.62 -12.46 -2.85
CA GLY A 1048 11.54 -11.48 -3.00
C GLY A 1048 10.55 -11.84 -4.12
N ASP A 1049 11.03 -12.28 -5.27
CA ASP A 1049 10.23 -12.70 -6.43
C ASP A 1049 9.36 -13.92 -6.08
N LEU A 1050 9.89 -14.87 -5.29
CA LEU A 1050 9.13 -16.02 -4.78
C LEU A 1050 8.07 -15.66 -3.73
N VAL A 1051 8.30 -14.61 -2.93
CA VAL A 1051 7.44 -14.25 -1.78
C VAL A 1051 6.39 -13.18 -2.12
N TYR A 1052 6.66 -12.31 -3.09
CA TYR A 1052 5.80 -11.16 -3.44
C TYR A 1052 5.35 -11.16 -4.90
N ASN A 1053 6.16 -11.71 -5.81
CA ASN A 1053 5.87 -11.70 -7.25
C ASN A 1053 5.44 -13.10 -7.73
N ASP A 1054 5.01 -13.99 -6.83
CA ASP A 1054 4.51 -15.34 -7.09
C ASP A 1054 5.36 -16.16 -8.08
N LEU A 1055 6.69 -16.15 -7.95
CA LEU A 1055 7.60 -16.90 -8.83
C LEU A 1055 7.33 -18.41 -8.80
N THR A 1056 6.63 -18.86 -9.83
CA THR A 1056 6.39 -20.27 -10.14
C THR A 1056 7.15 -20.68 -11.39
N ALA A 1057 7.34 -21.98 -11.57
CA ALA A 1057 7.69 -22.55 -12.88
C ALA A 1057 6.89 -23.83 -13.11
N GLY A 1058 6.39 -24.02 -14.32
CA GLY A 1058 5.55 -25.16 -14.65
C GLY A 1058 5.35 -25.38 -16.15
N PRO A 1059 4.71 -26.50 -16.53
CA PRO A 1059 4.40 -26.83 -17.91
C PRO A 1059 3.45 -25.77 -18.52
N GLY A 1060 3.89 -25.10 -19.58
CA GLY A 1060 3.13 -24.02 -20.21
C GLY A 1060 1.83 -24.52 -20.84
N MET A 1061 0.69 -24.02 -20.35
CA MET A 1061 -0.58 -24.04 -21.06
C MET A 1061 -0.78 -22.75 -21.86
N THR A 1062 -1.67 -22.80 -22.85
CA THR A 1062 -2.14 -21.69 -23.71
C THR A 1062 -1.07 -20.93 -24.51
N MET A 1063 -0.85 -21.39 -25.73
CA MET A 1063 -1.18 -20.57 -26.90
C MET A 1063 -2.32 -21.27 -27.65
N LEU A 1064 -3.34 -20.54 -28.09
CA LEU A 1064 -4.43 -21.12 -28.89
C LEU A 1064 -3.94 -21.39 -30.32
N PRO A 1065 -4.37 -22.50 -30.95
CA PRO A 1065 -4.07 -22.72 -32.36
C PRO A 1065 -4.83 -21.72 -33.23
N LEU A 1066 -4.14 -21.13 -34.21
CA LEU A 1066 -4.79 -20.42 -35.32
C LEU A 1066 -5.69 -21.39 -36.10
N PRO A 1067 -6.82 -20.94 -36.67
CA PRO A 1067 -7.75 -21.79 -37.40
C PRO A 1067 -7.13 -22.24 -38.74
N LEU A 1068 -6.51 -23.42 -38.74
CA LEU A 1068 -6.07 -24.11 -39.96
C LEU A 1068 -7.26 -24.74 -40.68
N GLN A 1069 -7.34 -24.53 -42.00
CA GLN A 1069 -8.30 -25.21 -42.85
C GLN A 1069 -7.96 -26.70 -43.00
N ASP A 1070 -9.00 -27.53 -42.97
CA ASP A 1070 -9.09 -28.93 -43.39
C ASP A 1070 -7.79 -29.74 -43.61
N GLY A 1071 -7.42 -30.50 -42.57
CA GLY A 1071 -7.06 -31.91 -42.78
C GLY A 1071 -5.65 -32.38 -42.41
N GLN A 1072 -5.62 -33.61 -41.89
CA GLN A 1072 -4.46 -34.49 -41.63
C GLN A 1072 -3.50 -34.12 -40.49
N GLY A 1073 -3.14 -35.14 -39.69
CA GLY A 1073 -1.81 -35.25 -39.11
C GLY A 1073 -1.67 -34.88 -37.63
N ASP A 1074 -1.87 -35.87 -36.76
CA ASP A 1074 -1.48 -35.86 -35.35
C ASP A 1074 -0.02 -35.41 -35.14
N ILE A 1075 0.20 -34.29 -34.42
CA ILE A 1075 1.50 -33.80 -33.96
C ILE A 1075 1.35 -33.41 -32.49
N GLY A 1076 2.09 -34.07 -31.60
CA GLY A 1076 1.90 -33.97 -30.15
C GLY A 1076 2.30 -32.62 -29.53
N ASN A 1077 1.52 -32.19 -28.53
CA ASN A 1077 1.83 -31.03 -27.69
C ASN A 1077 3.09 -31.27 -26.84
N TYR A 1078 4.20 -30.59 -27.17
CA TYR A 1078 5.40 -30.57 -26.33
C TYR A 1078 5.34 -29.43 -25.32
N SER A 1079 5.21 -29.80 -24.04
CA SER A 1079 5.16 -28.86 -22.92
C SER A 1079 6.53 -28.24 -22.62
N MET A 1080 6.67 -26.92 -22.82
CA MET A 1080 7.83 -26.16 -22.38
C MET A 1080 7.61 -25.61 -20.96
N TRP A 1081 8.62 -25.70 -20.09
CA TRP A 1081 8.52 -25.19 -18.72
C TRP A 1081 8.83 -23.68 -18.67
N GLN A 1082 7.83 -22.86 -18.35
CA GLN A 1082 7.97 -21.40 -18.25
C GLN A 1082 7.94 -20.93 -16.79
N PHE A 1083 8.65 -19.84 -16.51
CA PHE A 1083 8.53 -19.07 -15.27
C PHE A 1083 7.33 -18.13 -15.37
N GLY A 1084 6.50 -18.06 -14.33
CA GLY A 1084 5.31 -17.20 -14.29
C GLY A 1084 5.09 -16.58 -12.93
N GLY A 1085 4.67 -15.30 -12.92
CA GLY A 1085 4.53 -14.47 -11.72
C GLY A 1085 4.18 -13.02 -12.05
N GLY A 1086 4.30 -12.13 -11.07
CA GLY A 1086 3.81 -10.74 -11.08
C GLY A 1086 4.80 -9.66 -11.52
N TRP A 1087 5.82 -10.00 -12.31
CA TRP A 1087 6.87 -9.07 -12.78
C TRP A 1087 6.61 -8.48 -14.17
N GLY A 1088 7.43 -7.50 -14.56
CA GLY A 1088 7.48 -6.92 -15.91
C GLY A 1088 8.36 -7.68 -16.89
N ASP A 1089 8.29 -7.28 -18.17
CA ASP A 1089 9.02 -7.92 -19.27
C ASP A 1089 10.55 -7.66 -19.25
N ASP A 1090 10.99 -6.69 -18.44
CA ASP A 1090 12.37 -6.21 -18.23
C ASP A 1090 13.16 -7.03 -17.19
N THR A 1091 12.66 -8.21 -16.83
CA THR A 1091 13.20 -9.02 -15.72
C THR A 1091 13.95 -10.27 -16.18
N VAL A 1092 14.88 -10.74 -15.32
CA VAL A 1092 15.64 -11.97 -15.54
C VAL A 1092 14.74 -13.19 -15.78
N TRP A 1093 13.56 -13.23 -15.17
CA TRP A 1093 12.60 -14.33 -15.33
C TRP A 1093 12.00 -14.37 -16.73
N GLN A 1094 11.62 -13.21 -17.28
CA GLN A 1094 11.12 -13.12 -18.65
C GLN A 1094 12.24 -13.34 -19.68
N MET A 1095 13.46 -12.89 -19.41
CA MET A 1095 14.61 -13.24 -20.25
C MET A 1095 14.89 -14.76 -20.23
N LEU A 1096 14.86 -15.39 -19.05
CA LEU A 1096 15.03 -16.84 -18.92
C LEU A 1096 13.92 -17.64 -19.64
N ASN A 1097 12.72 -17.09 -19.80
CA ASN A 1097 11.65 -17.69 -20.62
C ASN A 1097 12.01 -17.74 -22.12
N GLN A 1098 12.84 -16.83 -22.63
CA GLN A 1098 13.32 -16.83 -24.03
C GLN A 1098 14.29 -17.99 -24.30
N PHE A 1099 14.91 -18.58 -23.26
CA PHE A 1099 15.77 -19.75 -23.38
C PHE A 1099 14.97 -21.04 -23.14
N PRO A 1100 14.67 -21.84 -24.18
CA PRO A 1100 13.73 -22.95 -24.08
C PRO A 1100 14.26 -24.11 -23.23
N THR A 1101 13.40 -24.74 -22.45
CA THR A 1101 13.71 -25.97 -21.70
C THR A 1101 13.82 -27.20 -22.61
N ALA A 1102 14.51 -28.25 -22.15
CA ALA A 1102 14.69 -29.47 -22.94
C ALA A 1102 13.36 -30.21 -23.16
N THR A 1103 13.14 -30.64 -24.40
CA THR A 1103 12.05 -31.54 -24.81
C THR A 1103 12.60 -32.94 -25.00
N ASP A 1104 12.82 -33.66 -23.88
CA ASP A 1104 13.27 -35.04 -23.91
C ASP A 1104 12.69 -35.84 -22.75
N GLY A 1105 12.38 -37.11 -22.98
CA GLY A 1105 11.84 -38.06 -21.99
C GLY A 1105 12.88 -38.55 -20.98
N SER A 1106 13.77 -37.66 -20.54
CA SER A 1106 14.94 -37.96 -19.69
C SER A 1106 15.10 -36.97 -18.53
N ILE A 1107 13.98 -36.52 -17.95
CA ILE A 1107 13.92 -36.44 -16.49
C ILE A 1107 13.82 -37.90 -16.03
N PRO A 1108 14.85 -38.51 -15.43
CA PRO A 1108 14.70 -39.84 -14.86
C PRO A 1108 13.83 -39.73 -13.61
N ASP A 1109 13.03 -40.76 -13.32
CA ASP A 1109 12.33 -40.88 -12.03
C ASP A 1109 13.35 -41.07 -10.91
N ILE A 1110 13.82 -39.95 -10.35
CA ILE A 1110 14.66 -39.89 -9.15
C ILE A 1110 13.77 -39.32 -8.04
N ILE A 1111 13.31 -40.24 -7.20
CA ILE A 1111 12.45 -40.05 -6.03
C ILE A 1111 13.24 -39.42 -4.89
#